data_AF-A0A8C0GL39-F1
#
_entry.id   AF-A0A8C0GL39-F1
#
_cell.length_a   1.000
_cell.length_b   1.000
_cell.length_c   1.000
_cell.angle_alpha   90.00
_cell.angle_beta   90.00
_cell.angle_gamma   90.00
#
_symmetry.space_group_name_H-M   'P 1'
#
loop_
_entity.id
_entity.type
_entity.pdbx_description
1 polymer ?
#
loop_
_entity_poly.entity_id
_entity_poly.type
_entity_poly.pdbx_seq_one_letter_code
_entity_poly.pdbx_strand_id
1 'polypeptide(L)'
;TTSSDEERFERRKSKSMARARNRCLPMNFRAEDLASGILRERVKVGASLADVDPMILDKSVKFVKTCLFFFFYNYAFEIMKISKTLVARALANECSQGDKKVAFFMRKGADCLSKWVGESERQLRLLFDQAYLMRPAIIFFDEIDGLAPVRSSRQDQIHSSIVSTLLALMDGLDNRGEIVVIGATNRLESIDPALRRPGRFDREFLFNLPDQKARKHILQIHTRDWNPKLSDPFLGELAEKCVGYCGADIKALCTEAALIALRRRYPQIYASSQKLQLDVSSIVLSAQDFYHAMQNIVPASQRAVMSSGHALSLVIRPLLERTFNNLLVVLHKVFPHAEYSQGDKREDAPSLILDDSEDENASSIFETGCHSGSPKKQSSAAVHKPYLHFTMSAYHQPTSYRPRLLLSGERGSGQTSHLAPALLHSLEKFSVHRLDLPALYSVSAKTPEESCAQIFREARRTVPSIVYMPHIGDWWEAVSETVRATFLTLLQDIPSFSPVFLLSTSETMYSELPEEVKCIFRIQYEEVFYIQRPSEEDRLRFFQELILNQASMPPPKRKQAALCALEVLPLALPSPPRQLSETEKQRMEDQEENTLRELRLFLRDVTKRLATDKRFNIFSKPVDIEEVSDYLEVIKEPMDLSTVITKIDKHNYLTAKDFLTDIDLICSNALEYNPDKDPGDKIIRHRACTLKDTAHAIIAAELDPEFNKMCEEIKEARRKRGKFWNFNLKKYLLYLEQVPEEPLDLIPPLVVDHDRLKKLLDLLVKRSNNLTVDQLERLYSLLSQCIYRHRKDYDKSQLVEVMFYNFSCFSSEFCNRIWVAIFLY
;
A
#
# COMPACT_ATOMS: atom_id res chain seq x y z
N THR A 1 -49.24 17.34 23.50
CA THR A 1 -48.13 16.53 24.04
C THR A 1 -47.11 16.11 22.98
N THR A 2 -47.28 16.42 21.70
CA THR A 2 -46.42 15.91 20.60
C THR A 2 -45.21 16.78 20.25
N SER A 3 -45.31 18.11 20.34
CA SER A 3 -44.21 19.02 19.95
C SER A 3 -43.00 18.99 20.90
N SER A 4 -43.23 18.83 22.21
CA SER A 4 -42.15 18.73 23.21
C SER A 4 -41.34 17.44 23.08
N ASP A 5 -41.99 16.33 22.71
CA ASP A 5 -41.32 15.04 22.59
C ASP A 5 -40.54 14.91 21.27
N GLU A 6 -41.01 15.54 20.18
CA GLU A 6 -40.23 15.68 18.94
C GLU A 6 -38.98 16.55 19.13
N GLU A 7 -39.08 17.68 19.83
CA GLU A 7 -37.90 18.48 20.17
C GLU A 7 -36.92 17.73 21.06
N ARG A 8 -37.42 16.91 21.99
CA ARG A 8 -36.58 16.10 22.87
C ARG A 8 -35.92 14.94 22.14
N PHE A 9 -36.59 14.37 21.14
CA PHE A 9 -36.07 13.34 20.25
C PHE A 9 -34.98 13.91 19.33
N GLU A 10 -35.22 15.06 18.68
CA GLU A 10 -34.22 15.71 17.82
C GLU A 10 -33.01 16.22 18.63
N ARG A 11 -33.22 16.71 19.87
CA ARG A 11 -32.10 17.05 20.77
C ARG A 11 -31.28 15.81 21.18
N ARG A 12 -31.90 14.65 21.39
CA ARG A 12 -31.19 13.39 21.68
C ARG A 12 -30.46 12.84 20.47
N LYS A 13 -31.06 12.91 19.28
CA LYS A 13 -30.47 12.52 17.99
C LYS A 13 -29.27 13.39 17.65
N SER A 14 -29.38 14.71 17.81
CA SER A 14 -28.29 15.67 17.65
C SER A 14 -27.14 15.42 18.64
N LYS A 15 -27.44 15.19 19.93
CA LYS A 15 -26.42 14.84 20.94
C LYS A 15 -25.75 13.48 20.69
N SER A 16 -26.47 12.49 20.16
CA SER A 16 -25.93 11.17 19.80
C SER A 16 -25.02 11.25 18.58
N MET A 17 -25.43 12.00 17.55
CA MET A 17 -24.65 12.23 16.32
C MET A 17 -23.38 13.06 16.59
N ALA A 18 -23.43 14.04 17.50
CA ALA A 18 -22.26 14.79 17.93
C ALA A 18 -21.25 13.90 18.70
N ARG A 19 -21.74 12.96 19.53
CA ARG A 19 -20.89 11.99 20.24
C ARG A 19 -20.28 10.94 19.31
N ALA A 20 -20.97 10.54 18.25
CA ALA A 20 -20.44 9.66 17.21
C ALA A 20 -19.41 10.37 16.32
N ARG A 21 -19.65 11.64 15.94
CA ARG A 21 -18.70 12.48 15.17
C ARG A 21 -17.36 12.70 15.90
N ASN A 22 -17.38 12.86 17.22
CA ASN A 22 -16.16 13.03 18.02
C ASN A 22 -15.37 11.72 18.23
N ARG A 23 -15.97 10.54 17.99
CA ARG A 23 -15.29 9.23 18.08
C ARG A 23 -14.62 8.80 16.78
N CYS A 24 -14.88 9.49 15.67
CA CYS A 24 -14.39 9.14 14.33
C CYS A 24 -13.55 10.27 13.69
N LEU A 25 -12.80 11.01 14.50
CA LEU A 25 -11.81 11.96 13.99
C LEU A 25 -10.54 11.20 13.56
N PRO A 26 -9.95 11.49 12.37
CA PRO A 26 -8.61 11.02 12.05
C PRO A 26 -7.61 11.60 13.07
N MET A 27 -6.59 10.82 13.45
CA MET A 27 -5.69 11.06 14.59
C MET A 27 -4.94 12.42 14.62
N ASN A 28 -5.06 13.27 13.60
CA ASN A 28 -4.24 14.48 13.44
C ASN A 28 -5.02 15.83 13.49
N PHE A 29 -6.31 15.86 13.85
CA PHE A 29 -7.08 17.12 13.93
C PHE A 29 -7.66 17.39 15.33
N ARG A 30 -7.64 18.67 15.77
CA ARG A 30 -8.22 19.12 17.05
C ARG A 30 -9.46 20.00 16.82
N ALA A 31 -10.32 20.08 17.84
CA ALA A 31 -11.60 20.82 17.80
C ALA A 31 -11.46 22.33 17.48
N GLU A 32 -10.25 22.89 17.65
CA GLU A 32 -9.92 24.30 17.45
C GLU A 32 -9.70 24.64 15.97
N ASP A 33 -9.32 23.66 15.13
CA ASP A 33 -9.10 23.85 13.68
C ASP A 33 -10.42 24.11 12.91
N LEU A 34 -11.57 23.82 13.53
CA LEU A 34 -12.93 24.08 13.01
C LEU A 34 -13.37 25.56 13.13
N ALA A 35 -12.65 26.38 13.89
CA ALA A 35 -13.04 27.77 14.17
C ALA A 35 -12.47 28.79 13.16
N SER A 36 -11.54 28.38 12.29
CA SER A 36 -10.97 29.27 11.27
C SER A 36 -11.91 29.43 10.06
N GLY A 37 -12.15 30.69 9.70
CA GLY A 37 -13.19 31.11 8.75
C GLY A 37 -12.92 30.65 7.33
N ILE A 38 -13.64 29.58 6.95
CA ILE A 38 -14.14 29.17 5.62
C ILE A 38 -15.17 28.03 5.84
N LEU A 39 -15.09 27.30 6.97
CA LEU A 39 -16.02 26.23 7.35
C LEU A 39 -17.19 26.69 8.24
N ARG A 40 -17.12 27.84 8.93
CA ARG A 40 -18.23 28.36 9.77
C ARG A 40 -19.44 28.79 8.94
N GLU A 41 -19.23 29.25 7.70
CA GLU A 41 -20.30 29.54 6.74
C GLU A 41 -20.91 28.26 6.15
N ARG A 42 -20.15 27.16 6.12
CA ARG A 42 -20.62 25.82 5.67
C ARG A 42 -21.45 25.05 6.72
N VAL A 43 -21.53 25.53 7.96
CA VAL A 43 -22.23 24.85 9.07
C VAL A 43 -23.66 25.38 9.31
N LYS A 44 -24.04 26.53 8.73
CA LYS A 44 -25.39 27.10 8.85
C LYS A 44 -26.41 26.50 7.87
N VAL A 45 -25.98 25.74 6.88
CA VAL A 45 -26.86 25.05 5.93
C VAL A 45 -27.08 23.63 6.43
N GLY A 46 -28.35 23.29 6.67
CA GLY A 46 -28.78 22.01 7.22
C GLY A 46 -28.22 20.81 6.46
N ALA A 47 -27.95 19.74 7.20
CA ALA A 47 -27.36 18.52 6.68
C ALA A 47 -28.14 17.95 5.48
N SER A 48 -27.48 17.91 4.33
CA SER A 48 -27.57 16.90 3.26
C SER A 48 -27.12 17.54 1.95
N LEU A 49 -26.34 16.82 1.15
CA LEU A 49 -25.88 17.14 -0.22
C LEU A 49 -24.68 18.11 -0.34
N ALA A 50 -23.69 17.65 -1.10
CA ALA A 50 -22.59 18.40 -1.71
C ALA A 50 -21.31 18.68 -0.89
N ASP A 51 -20.69 17.65 -0.32
CA ASP A 51 -19.21 17.57 -0.28
C ASP A 51 -18.74 17.01 -1.62
N VAL A 52 -18.82 17.81 -2.69
CA VAL A 52 -18.17 17.52 -3.97
C VAL A 52 -17.13 18.61 -4.23
N ASP A 53 -16.36 18.92 -3.19
CA ASP A 53 -15.17 19.74 -3.36
C ASP A 53 -14.12 18.92 -4.12
N PRO A 54 -13.40 19.54 -5.08
CA PRO A 54 -12.31 18.87 -5.77
C PRO A 54 -11.23 18.47 -4.76
N MET A 55 -10.66 17.29 -4.94
CA MET A 55 -9.63 16.78 -4.02
C MET A 55 -8.38 17.67 -4.10
N ILE A 56 -7.83 18.07 -2.94
CA ILE A 56 -6.52 18.74 -2.89
C ILE A 56 -5.45 17.74 -3.32
N LEU A 57 -4.83 18.03 -4.44
CA LEU A 57 -3.80 17.23 -5.09
C LEU A 57 -2.46 17.34 -4.35
N ASP A 58 -1.84 16.20 -4.01
CA ASP A 58 -0.51 16.13 -3.41
C ASP A 58 0.57 16.39 -4.48
N LYS A 59 1.24 17.54 -4.39
CA LYS A 59 2.22 18.00 -5.40
C LYS A 59 3.52 17.19 -5.46
N SER A 60 3.75 16.28 -4.50
CA SER A 60 4.95 15.46 -4.43
C SER A 60 4.96 14.31 -5.47
N VAL A 61 3.78 13.86 -5.88
CA VAL A 61 3.62 12.75 -6.84
C VAL A 61 3.55 13.32 -8.25
N LYS A 62 4.71 13.41 -8.90
CA LYS A 62 4.83 13.82 -10.31
C LYS A 62 5.33 12.65 -11.14
N PHE A 63 4.91 12.59 -12.39
CA PHE A 63 5.62 11.76 -13.36
C PHE A 63 7.02 12.35 -13.56
N VAL A 64 8.04 11.49 -13.68
CA VAL A 64 9.35 11.93 -14.17
C VAL A 64 9.11 12.50 -15.58
N LYS A 65 9.63 13.71 -15.86
CA LYS A 65 9.29 14.65 -16.95
C LYS A 65 9.10 14.08 -18.38
N THR A 66 9.43 12.82 -18.61
CA THR A 66 9.34 12.13 -19.91
C THR A 66 7.96 11.46 -20.15
N CYS A 67 7.08 11.31 -19.17
CA CYS A 67 5.90 10.43 -19.32
C CYS A 67 4.62 11.06 -19.90
N LEU A 68 4.51 12.40 -20.01
CA LEU A 68 3.28 13.05 -20.47
C LEU A 68 3.02 12.83 -21.97
N PHE A 69 4.09 12.81 -22.79
CA PHE A 69 4.03 12.46 -24.21
C PHE A 69 3.83 10.94 -24.42
N PHE A 70 4.31 10.13 -23.47
CA PHE A 70 4.20 8.66 -23.46
C PHE A 70 2.85 8.13 -22.97
N PHE A 71 1.95 8.97 -22.45
CA PHE A 71 0.61 8.55 -22.03
C PHE A 71 -0.23 8.02 -23.20
N PHE A 72 0.07 8.48 -24.43
CA PHE A 72 -0.51 7.97 -25.68
C PHE A 72 0.30 6.83 -26.33
N TYR A 73 1.56 6.63 -25.92
CA TYR A 73 2.48 5.66 -26.51
C TYR A 73 2.99 4.67 -25.45
N ASN A 74 2.14 3.69 -25.10
CA ASN A 74 2.35 2.36 -24.48
C ASN A 74 3.43 2.07 -23.40
N TYR A 75 4.51 2.84 -23.23
CA TYR A 75 5.71 2.41 -22.49
C TYR A 75 5.79 2.85 -21.01
N ALA A 76 4.90 3.73 -20.53
CA ALA A 76 4.91 4.16 -19.12
C ALA A 76 4.04 3.30 -18.18
N PHE A 77 3.36 2.27 -18.68
CA PHE A 77 2.28 1.57 -17.98
C PHE A 77 2.69 0.33 -17.17
N GLU A 78 3.93 -0.16 -17.29
CA GLU A 78 4.39 -1.38 -16.60
C GLU A 78 4.63 -1.23 -15.08
N ILE A 79 4.66 0.00 -14.55
CA ILE A 79 5.23 0.24 -13.21
C ILE A 79 4.24 0.04 -12.05
N MET A 80 2.92 0.00 -12.25
CA MET A 80 2.01 0.05 -11.10
C MET A 80 0.77 -0.82 -11.24
N LYS A 81 0.88 -2.07 -10.82
CA LYS A 81 -0.30 -2.89 -10.51
C LYS A 81 -1.07 -2.47 -9.25
N ILE A 82 -0.69 -1.36 -8.63
CA ILE A 82 -0.93 -1.12 -7.19
C ILE A 82 -1.74 0.09 -6.89
N SER A 83 -2.00 0.91 -7.89
CA SER A 83 -2.88 2.02 -7.64
C SER A 83 -3.24 2.61 -8.98
N LYS A 84 -4.22 1.98 -9.61
CA LYS A 84 -5.09 2.65 -10.62
C LYS A 84 -5.46 4.05 -10.10
N THR A 85 -5.69 4.16 -8.79
CA THR A 85 -5.86 5.39 -8.01
C THR A 85 -4.64 6.34 -8.00
N LEU A 86 -3.39 5.85 -7.90
CA LEU A 86 -2.17 6.68 -7.96
C LEU A 86 -1.88 7.13 -9.38
N VAL A 87 -2.12 6.28 -10.39
CA VAL A 87 -2.01 6.67 -11.80
C VAL A 87 -2.99 7.81 -12.10
N ALA A 88 -4.24 7.70 -11.66
CA ALA A 88 -5.22 8.77 -11.82
C ALA A 88 -4.82 10.05 -11.08
N ARG A 89 -4.28 9.94 -9.86
CA ARG A 89 -3.78 11.10 -9.09
C ARG A 89 -2.57 11.76 -9.75
N ALA A 90 -1.60 10.97 -10.21
CA ALA A 90 -0.42 11.45 -10.90
C ALA A 90 -0.79 12.12 -12.22
N LEU A 91 -1.75 11.56 -12.98
CA LEU A 91 -2.30 12.17 -14.18
C LEU A 91 -2.91 13.54 -13.88
N ALA A 92 -3.76 13.63 -12.86
CA ALA A 92 -4.37 14.89 -12.46
C ALA A 92 -3.33 15.95 -12.06
N ASN A 93 -2.26 15.53 -11.36
CA ASN A 93 -1.14 16.40 -11.00
C ASN A 93 -0.39 16.93 -12.21
N GLU A 94 -0.11 16.07 -13.20
CA GLU A 94 0.59 16.45 -14.43
C GLU A 94 -0.26 17.36 -15.32
N CYS A 95 -1.55 17.06 -15.47
CA CYS A 95 -2.46 17.91 -16.23
C CYS A 95 -2.68 19.29 -15.57
N SER A 96 -2.39 19.41 -14.27
CA SER A 96 -2.45 20.67 -13.51
C SER A 96 -1.12 21.45 -13.52
N GLN A 97 -0.10 21.01 -14.27
CA GLN A 97 1.14 21.75 -14.44
C GLN A 97 0.99 22.84 -15.52
N GLY A 98 1.01 24.11 -15.10
CA GLY A 98 0.89 25.29 -15.97
C GLY A 98 -0.16 26.29 -15.48
N ASP A 99 -0.72 27.10 -16.38
CA ASP A 99 -1.75 28.12 -16.08
C ASP A 99 -3.19 27.58 -16.04
N LYS A 100 -3.41 26.33 -16.45
CA LYS A 100 -4.73 25.70 -16.45
C LYS A 100 -4.83 24.69 -15.30
N LYS A 101 -5.59 25.03 -14.26
CA LYS A 101 -5.94 24.10 -13.19
C LYS A 101 -7.05 23.17 -13.68
N VAL A 102 -6.83 21.87 -13.54
CA VAL A 102 -7.83 20.84 -13.83
C VAL A 102 -8.53 20.44 -12.54
N ALA A 103 -9.86 20.40 -12.54
CA ALA A 103 -10.65 19.91 -11.41
C ALA A 103 -10.60 18.38 -11.36
N PHE A 104 -10.35 17.81 -10.18
CA PHE A 104 -10.27 16.35 -9.99
C PHE A 104 -11.27 15.89 -8.94
N PHE A 105 -12.23 15.07 -9.38
CA PHE A 105 -13.26 14.46 -8.52
C PHE A 105 -12.96 12.98 -8.33
N MET A 106 -12.75 12.55 -7.09
CA MET A 106 -12.57 11.14 -6.74
C MET A 106 -13.80 10.63 -6.01
N ARG A 107 -14.35 9.51 -6.47
CA ARG A 107 -15.46 8.79 -5.82
C ARG A 107 -15.17 7.30 -5.74
N LYS A 108 -15.47 6.67 -4.62
CA LYS A 108 -15.50 5.20 -4.54
C LYS A 108 -16.89 4.71 -4.91
N GLY A 109 -16.99 3.56 -5.56
CA GLY A 109 -18.28 2.98 -5.98
C GLY A 109 -19.27 2.81 -4.82
N ALA A 110 -18.78 2.44 -3.64
CA ALA A 110 -19.59 2.31 -2.42
C ALA A 110 -20.11 3.65 -1.87
N ASP A 111 -19.38 4.75 -2.07
CA ASP A 111 -19.75 6.05 -1.51
C ASP A 111 -20.97 6.66 -2.23
N CYS A 112 -21.23 6.23 -3.47
CA CYS A 112 -22.38 6.64 -4.26
C CYS A 112 -23.65 5.84 -3.94
N LEU A 113 -23.56 4.80 -3.10
CA LEU A 113 -24.71 3.96 -2.72
C LEU A 113 -25.33 4.46 -1.42
N SER A 114 -26.65 4.63 -1.42
CA SER A 114 -27.41 5.08 -0.26
C SER A 114 -28.60 4.17 0.02
N LYS A 115 -29.08 4.17 1.28
CA LYS A 115 -30.27 3.39 1.70
C LYS A 115 -31.58 3.96 1.16
N TRP A 116 -31.58 5.21 0.72
CA TRP A 116 -32.76 5.93 0.27
C TRP A 116 -32.89 5.80 -1.26
N VAL A 117 -34.03 5.30 -1.72
CA VAL A 117 -34.29 5.11 -3.15
C VAL A 117 -34.19 6.45 -3.90
N GLY A 118 -33.45 6.47 -5.00
CA GLY A 118 -33.27 7.66 -5.85
C GLY A 118 -32.19 8.65 -5.39
N GLU A 119 -31.69 8.55 -4.15
CA GLU A 119 -30.65 9.45 -3.66
C GLU A 119 -29.30 9.18 -4.35
N SER A 120 -28.96 7.91 -4.61
CA SER A 120 -27.76 7.51 -5.37
C SER A 120 -27.75 8.09 -6.79
N GLU A 121 -28.90 8.11 -7.46
CA GLU A 121 -29.06 8.68 -8.81
C GLU A 121 -28.91 10.21 -8.80
N ARG A 122 -29.51 10.86 -7.80
CA ARG A 122 -29.38 12.31 -7.59
C ARG A 122 -27.91 12.70 -7.35
N GLN A 123 -27.18 11.95 -6.55
CA GLN A 123 -25.77 12.20 -6.27
C GLN A 123 -24.89 12.09 -7.52
N LEU A 124 -25.16 11.11 -8.39
CA LEU A 124 -24.47 11.00 -9.67
C LEU A 124 -24.76 12.22 -10.56
N ARG A 125 -26.03 12.64 -10.69
CA ARG A 125 -26.36 13.85 -11.49
C ARG A 125 -25.62 15.08 -10.99
N LEU A 126 -25.63 15.33 -9.68
CA LEU A 126 -24.93 16.47 -9.08
C LEU A 126 -23.42 16.44 -9.32
N LEU A 127 -22.79 15.26 -9.27
CA LEU A 127 -21.37 15.09 -9.56
C LEU A 127 -21.04 15.51 -11.00
N PHE A 128 -21.83 15.07 -11.97
CA PHE A 128 -21.63 15.41 -13.38
C PHE A 128 -21.94 16.88 -13.66
N ASP A 129 -22.97 17.46 -13.04
CA ASP A 129 -23.31 18.88 -13.16
C ASP A 129 -22.18 19.77 -12.61
N GLN A 130 -21.60 19.41 -11.45
CA GLN A 130 -20.47 20.15 -10.89
C GLN A 130 -19.20 20.00 -11.71
N ALA A 131 -18.94 18.80 -12.25
CA ALA A 131 -17.83 18.61 -13.18
C ALA A 131 -18.01 19.43 -14.46
N TYR A 132 -19.24 19.59 -14.93
CA TYR A 132 -19.58 20.46 -16.05
C TYR A 132 -19.35 21.94 -15.78
N LEU A 133 -19.61 22.40 -14.56
CA LEU A 133 -19.31 23.78 -14.14
C LEU A 133 -17.81 24.04 -13.97
N MET A 134 -17.02 23.02 -13.58
CA MET A 134 -15.59 23.13 -13.28
C MET A 134 -14.67 22.63 -14.39
N ARG A 135 -15.10 22.70 -15.67
CA ARG A 135 -14.29 22.29 -16.82
C ARG A 135 -13.02 23.16 -16.97
N PRO A 136 -11.84 22.58 -17.27
CA PRO A 136 -11.57 21.16 -17.55
C PRO A 136 -11.56 20.30 -16.28
N ALA A 137 -12.19 19.12 -16.34
CA ALA A 137 -12.41 18.26 -15.18
C ALA A 137 -12.15 16.76 -15.45
N ILE A 138 -11.72 16.04 -14.43
CA ILE A 138 -11.53 14.59 -14.43
C ILE A 138 -12.38 13.98 -13.31
N ILE A 139 -13.22 12.99 -13.66
CA ILE A 139 -14.01 12.20 -12.71
C ILE A 139 -13.36 10.81 -12.61
N PHE A 140 -12.87 10.45 -11.43
CA PHE A 140 -12.28 9.15 -11.14
C PHE A 140 -13.20 8.32 -10.22
N PHE A 141 -13.68 7.19 -10.74
CA PHE A 141 -14.42 6.18 -9.99
C PHE A 141 -13.49 5.04 -9.60
N ASP A 142 -13.29 4.83 -8.29
CA ASP A 142 -12.59 3.65 -7.76
C ASP A 142 -13.59 2.54 -7.44
N GLU A 143 -13.23 1.29 -7.70
CA GLU A 143 -14.10 0.12 -7.50
C GLU A 143 -15.49 0.27 -8.16
N ILE A 144 -15.51 0.67 -9.44
CA ILE A 144 -16.75 0.92 -10.19
C ILE A 144 -17.64 -0.34 -10.33
N ASP A 145 -17.08 -1.54 -10.17
CA ASP A 145 -17.82 -2.81 -10.14
C ASP A 145 -18.82 -2.89 -8.97
N GLY A 146 -18.61 -2.14 -7.88
CA GLY A 146 -19.61 -2.02 -6.80
C GLY A 146 -20.79 -1.12 -7.19
N LEU A 147 -20.59 -0.15 -8.07
CA LEU A 147 -21.63 0.78 -8.53
C LEU A 147 -22.43 0.20 -9.69
N ALA A 148 -21.74 -0.45 -10.63
CA ALA A 148 -22.30 -0.87 -11.91
C ALA A 148 -22.07 -2.37 -12.25
N PRO A 149 -22.65 -3.30 -11.48
CA PRO A 149 -22.53 -4.72 -11.76
C PRO A 149 -23.32 -5.15 -13.02
N VAL A 150 -22.98 -6.31 -13.61
CA VAL A 150 -23.75 -6.92 -14.71
C VAL A 150 -25.20 -7.15 -14.30
N ARG A 151 -26.13 -6.56 -15.06
CA ARG A 151 -27.58 -6.69 -14.84
C ARG A 151 -28.00 -8.15 -14.93
N SER A 152 -28.60 -8.67 -13.87
CA SER A 152 -29.24 -9.99 -13.87
C SER A 152 -30.61 -9.94 -13.22
N SER A 153 -31.49 -10.89 -13.57
CA SER A 153 -32.85 -10.97 -13.01
C SER A 153 -32.88 -11.28 -11.50
N ARG A 154 -31.77 -11.75 -10.92
CA ARG A 154 -31.65 -12.09 -9.49
C ARG A 154 -31.11 -10.94 -8.63
N GLN A 155 -30.61 -9.85 -9.21
CA GLN A 155 -30.04 -8.71 -8.47
C GLN A 155 -31.09 -7.64 -8.13
N ASP A 156 -30.80 -6.82 -7.12
CA ASP A 156 -31.66 -5.71 -6.70
C ASP A 156 -31.89 -4.70 -7.83
N GLN A 157 -33.16 -4.32 -8.04
CA GLN A 157 -33.57 -3.34 -9.05
C GLN A 157 -32.85 -1.99 -8.92
N ILE A 158 -32.36 -1.67 -7.72
CA ILE A 158 -31.60 -0.46 -7.38
C ILE A 158 -30.31 -0.37 -8.22
N HIS A 159 -29.55 -1.45 -8.37
CA HIS A 159 -28.32 -1.41 -9.17
C HIS A 159 -28.63 -1.16 -10.65
N SER A 160 -29.72 -1.75 -11.17
CA SER A 160 -30.14 -1.55 -12.56
C SER A 160 -30.53 -0.11 -12.88
N SER A 161 -31.20 0.58 -11.95
CA SER A 161 -31.59 1.99 -12.12
C SER A 161 -30.39 2.94 -12.08
N ILE A 162 -29.43 2.68 -11.19
CA ILE A 162 -28.18 3.45 -11.09
C ILE A 162 -27.34 3.30 -12.35
N VAL A 163 -27.14 2.07 -12.85
CA VAL A 163 -26.40 1.84 -14.11
C VAL A 163 -27.08 2.58 -15.25
N SER A 164 -28.41 2.52 -15.35
CA SER A 164 -29.16 3.21 -16.41
C SER A 164 -29.00 4.72 -16.34
N THR A 165 -28.97 5.29 -15.14
CA THR A 165 -28.72 6.73 -14.93
C THR A 165 -27.29 7.10 -15.31
N LEU A 166 -26.29 6.30 -14.94
CA LEU A 166 -24.89 6.53 -15.31
C LEU A 166 -24.70 6.49 -16.83
N LEU A 167 -25.34 5.53 -17.53
CA LEU A 167 -25.32 5.46 -18.99
C LEU A 167 -25.89 6.71 -19.64
N ALA A 168 -27.04 7.20 -19.17
CA ALA A 168 -27.66 8.41 -19.69
C ALA A 168 -26.81 9.67 -19.45
N LEU A 169 -26.13 9.75 -18.29
CA LEU A 169 -25.21 10.85 -17.98
C LEU A 169 -23.97 10.85 -18.87
N MET A 170 -23.40 9.67 -19.16
CA MET A 170 -22.24 9.54 -20.05
C MET A 170 -22.61 9.85 -21.51
N ASP A 171 -23.76 9.38 -21.98
CA ASP A 171 -24.26 9.69 -23.34
C ASP A 171 -24.60 11.18 -23.52
N GLY A 172 -24.90 11.89 -22.42
CA GLY A 172 -25.21 13.32 -22.40
C GLY A 172 -23.99 14.25 -22.35
N LEU A 173 -22.76 13.72 -22.30
CA LEU A 173 -21.54 14.54 -22.30
C LEU A 173 -21.20 15.05 -23.71
N ASP A 174 -20.80 16.32 -23.82
CA ASP A 174 -20.35 16.91 -25.08
C ASP A 174 -19.07 16.25 -25.61
N ASN A 175 -19.05 15.92 -26.90
CA ASN A 175 -17.90 15.30 -27.60
C ASN A 175 -16.61 16.16 -27.64
N ARG A 176 -16.61 17.35 -27.04
CA ARG A 176 -15.46 18.27 -27.02
C ARG A 176 -14.34 17.84 -26.07
N GLY A 177 -14.56 16.82 -25.24
CA GLY A 177 -13.51 16.17 -24.45
C GLY A 177 -13.01 16.96 -23.24
N GLU A 178 -13.80 17.92 -22.74
CA GLU A 178 -13.42 18.75 -21.58
C GLU A 178 -13.63 18.05 -20.22
N ILE A 179 -14.37 16.94 -20.22
CA ILE A 179 -14.62 16.09 -19.05
C ILE A 179 -14.14 14.67 -19.38
N VAL A 180 -13.22 14.15 -18.57
CA VAL A 180 -12.70 12.78 -18.74
C VAL A 180 -13.17 11.92 -17.57
N VAL A 181 -13.81 10.79 -17.86
CA VAL A 181 -14.25 9.81 -16.86
C VAL A 181 -13.29 8.63 -16.85
N ILE A 182 -12.72 8.31 -15.70
CA ILE A 182 -11.79 7.20 -15.50
C ILE A 182 -12.39 6.24 -14.46
N GLY A 183 -12.58 4.98 -14.84
CA GLY A 183 -13.04 3.92 -13.95
C GLY A 183 -11.91 2.94 -13.59
N ALA A 184 -11.72 2.66 -12.31
CA ALA A 184 -10.87 1.58 -11.83
C ALA A 184 -11.72 0.41 -11.32
N THR A 185 -11.37 -0.80 -11.74
CA THR A 185 -12.04 -2.04 -11.33
C THR A 185 -11.06 -3.19 -11.19
N ASN A 186 -11.28 -4.09 -10.25
CA ASN A 186 -10.50 -5.32 -10.13
C ASN A 186 -11.06 -6.46 -10.99
N ARG A 187 -12.31 -6.36 -11.42
CA ARG A 187 -13.04 -7.41 -12.12
C ARG A 187 -13.74 -6.83 -13.35
N LEU A 188 -13.09 -6.94 -14.51
CA LEU A 188 -13.66 -6.42 -15.76
C LEU A 188 -14.98 -7.10 -16.15
N GLU A 189 -15.10 -8.40 -15.87
CA GLU A 189 -16.30 -9.20 -16.23
C GLU A 189 -17.52 -8.90 -15.35
N SER A 190 -17.33 -8.28 -14.18
CA SER A 190 -18.46 -7.90 -13.33
C SER A 190 -19.08 -6.56 -13.71
N ILE A 191 -18.49 -5.81 -14.63
CA ILE A 191 -19.04 -4.53 -15.11
C ILE A 191 -20.06 -4.76 -16.22
N ASP A 192 -21.13 -3.95 -16.21
CA ASP A 192 -22.12 -3.97 -17.28
C ASP A 192 -21.50 -3.74 -18.68
N PRO A 193 -21.72 -4.66 -19.66
CA PRO A 193 -21.13 -4.55 -21.00
C PRO A 193 -21.57 -3.29 -21.77
N ALA A 194 -22.68 -2.65 -21.41
CA ALA A 194 -23.13 -1.44 -22.09
C ALA A 194 -22.24 -0.24 -21.75
N LEU A 195 -21.63 -0.19 -20.55
CA LEU A 195 -20.67 0.85 -20.18
C LEU A 195 -19.38 0.78 -21.01
N ARG A 196 -19.02 -0.41 -21.48
CA ARG A 196 -17.80 -0.70 -22.24
C ARG A 196 -17.90 -0.41 -23.74
N ARG A 197 -19.03 0.15 -24.19
CA ARG A 197 -19.23 0.49 -25.61
C ARG A 197 -18.48 1.78 -25.95
N PRO A 198 -17.91 1.90 -27.17
CA PRO A 198 -17.37 3.17 -27.67
C PRO A 198 -18.43 4.29 -27.61
N GLY A 199 -18.01 5.50 -27.24
CA GLY A 199 -18.82 6.65 -26.81
C GLY A 199 -18.94 6.82 -25.29
N ARG A 200 -18.42 5.88 -24.48
CA ARG A 200 -18.53 5.87 -23.00
C ARG A 200 -17.16 5.56 -22.38
N PHE A 201 -16.91 4.31 -22.01
CA PHE A 201 -15.56 3.83 -21.72
C PHE A 201 -14.91 3.31 -23.00
N ASP A 202 -14.31 4.22 -23.75
CA ASP A 202 -13.74 3.94 -25.08
C ASP A 202 -12.45 3.14 -25.03
N ARG A 203 -11.72 3.27 -23.92
CA ARG A 203 -10.38 2.71 -23.74
C ARG A 203 -10.36 1.85 -22.49
N GLU A 204 -9.92 0.60 -22.66
CA GLU A 204 -9.67 -0.34 -21.58
C GLU A 204 -8.16 -0.54 -21.42
N PHE A 205 -7.65 -0.34 -20.21
CA PHE A 205 -6.25 -0.56 -19.89
C PHE A 205 -6.12 -1.75 -18.92
N LEU A 206 -5.53 -2.85 -19.41
CA LEU A 206 -5.24 -4.02 -18.59
C LEU A 206 -3.84 -3.89 -17.98
N PHE A 207 -3.77 -3.88 -16.64
CA PHE A 207 -2.51 -3.90 -15.92
C PHE A 207 -2.15 -5.33 -15.55
N ASN A 208 -1.08 -5.86 -16.17
CA ASN A 208 -0.53 -7.19 -15.88
C ASN A 208 0.47 -7.17 -14.71
N LEU A 209 0.91 -8.36 -14.25
CA LEU A 209 1.93 -8.43 -13.19
C LEU A 209 3.21 -7.76 -13.71
N PRO A 210 3.94 -7.00 -12.87
CA PRO A 210 5.15 -6.37 -13.33
C PRO A 210 6.20 -7.45 -13.64
N ASP A 211 6.81 -7.35 -14.81
CA ASP A 211 7.94 -8.18 -15.23
C ASP A 211 9.18 -7.98 -14.34
N GLN A 212 10.19 -8.84 -14.46
CA GLN A 212 11.45 -8.70 -13.71
C GLN A 212 12.09 -7.31 -13.85
N LYS A 213 12.16 -6.76 -15.08
CA LYS A 213 12.67 -5.39 -15.32
C LYS A 213 11.82 -4.35 -14.57
N ALA A 214 10.50 -4.43 -14.69
CA ALA A 214 9.57 -3.52 -14.01
C ALA A 214 9.67 -3.63 -12.48
N ARG A 215 9.81 -4.84 -11.92
CA ARG A 215 10.03 -5.05 -10.47
C ARG A 215 11.31 -4.40 -9.99
N LYS A 216 12.40 -4.51 -10.74
CA LYS A 216 13.67 -3.82 -10.43
C LYS A 216 13.47 -2.31 -10.39
N HIS A 217 12.76 -1.74 -11.36
CA HIS A 217 12.45 -0.30 -11.38
C HIS A 217 11.58 0.13 -10.19
N ILE A 218 10.56 -0.67 -9.83
CA ILE A 218 9.71 -0.41 -8.66
C ILE A 218 10.54 -0.43 -7.37
N LEU A 219 11.43 -1.40 -7.21
CA LEU A 219 12.37 -1.46 -6.08
C LEU A 219 13.28 -0.22 -6.05
N GLN A 220 13.82 0.21 -7.18
CA GLN A 220 14.64 1.44 -7.27
C GLN A 220 13.86 2.69 -6.86
N ILE A 221 12.58 2.80 -7.23
CA ILE A 221 11.72 3.93 -6.84
C ILE A 221 11.52 3.96 -5.32
N HIS A 222 11.17 2.82 -4.72
CA HIS A 222 10.91 2.74 -3.28
C HIS A 222 12.16 2.87 -2.41
N THR A 223 13.34 2.61 -2.97
CA THR A 223 14.63 2.67 -2.27
C THR A 223 15.47 3.90 -2.65
N ARG A 224 14.93 4.81 -3.48
CA ARG A 224 15.61 6.01 -3.97
C ARG A 224 16.12 6.91 -2.85
N ASP A 225 15.30 7.07 -1.81
CA ASP A 225 15.55 8.00 -0.70
C ASP A 225 16.36 7.35 0.44
N TRP A 226 16.78 6.09 0.27
CA TRP A 226 17.54 5.37 1.30
C TRP A 226 19.02 5.72 1.25
N ASN A 227 19.61 5.85 2.45
CA ASN A 227 21.03 6.03 2.64
C ASN A 227 21.53 5.05 3.70
N PRO A 228 22.44 4.11 3.38
CA PRO A 228 23.08 3.87 2.08
C PRO A 228 22.13 3.30 1.02
N LYS A 229 22.44 3.57 -0.27
CA LYS A 229 21.70 2.99 -1.41
C LYS A 229 22.01 1.51 -1.58
N LEU A 230 21.03 0.75 -2.05
CA LEU A 230 21.20 -0.65 -2.43
C LEU A 230 22.01 -0.78 -3.72
N SER A 231 22.78 -1.86 -3.86
CA SER A 231 23.54 -2.13 -5.07
C SER A 231 22.63 -2.65 -6.20
N ASP A 232 22.89 -2.20 -7.44
CA ASP A 232 22.16 -2.65 -8.63
C ASP A 232 22.14 -4.19 -8.86
N PRO A 233 23.24 -4.95 -8.63
CA PRO A 233 23.17 -6.41 -8.76
C PRO A 233 22.23 -7.04 -7.72
N PHE A 234 22.20 -6.52 -6.49
CA PHE A 234 21.31 -7.01 -5.45
C PHE A 234 19.84 -6.71 -5.77
N LEU A 235 19.54 -5.55 -6.35
CA LEU A 235 18.20 -5.22 -6.84
C LEU A 235 17.74 -6.16 -7.97
N GLY A 236 18.68 -6.58 -8.84
CA GLY A 236 18.42 -7.59 -9.86
C GLY A 236 18.06 -8.95 -9.25
N GLU A 237 18.84 -9.41 -8.27
CA GLU A 237 18.59 -10.66 -7.55
C GLU A 237 17.26 -10.63 -6.79
N LEU A 238 16.94 -9.52 -6.12
CA LEU A 238 15.65 -9.32 -5.46
C LEU A 238 14.50 -9.36 -6.46
N ALA A 239 14.63 -8.70 -7.61
CA ALA A 239 13.60 -8.70 -8.64
C ALA A 239 13.35 -10.10 -9.23
N GLU A 240 14.39 -10.92 -9.37
CA GLU A 240 14.27 -12.33 -9.77
C GLU A 240 13.51 -13.15 -8.73
N LYS A 241 13.79 -12.95 -7.43
CA LYS A 241 13.12 -13.67 -6.34
C LYS A 241 11.69 -13.20 -6.06
N CYS A 242 11.35 -11.95 -6.39
CA CYS A 242 10.02 -11.36 -6.17
C CYS A 242 8.99 -11.75 -7.25
N VAL A 243 8.99 -13.01 -7.72
CA VAL A 243 8.03 -13.49 -8.74
C VAL A 243 6.60 -13.37 -8.23
N GLY A 244 5.73 -12.78 -9.04
CA GLY A 244 4.32 -12.59 -8.69
C GLY A 244 4.04 -11.53 -7.62
N TYR A 245 5.06 -10.80 -7.14
CA TYR A 245 4.85 -9.63 -6.28
C TYR A 245 4.23 -8.50 -7.11
N CYS A 246 3.21 -7.86 -6.54
CA CYS A 246 2.74 -6.58 -7.05
C CYS A 246 3.50 -5.43 -6.34
N GLY A 247 3.52 -4.22 -6.91
CA GLY A 247 4.30 -3.10 -6.33
C GLY A 247 3.97 -2.73 -4.86
N ALA A 248 2.82 -3.12 -4.29
CA ALA A 248 2.43 -2.92 -2.90
C ALA A 248 3.07 -3.99 -2.05
N ASP A 249 3.16 -5.22 -2.54
CA ASP A 249 3.94 -6.25 -1.89
C ASP A 249 5.42 -5.86 -1.90
N ILE A 250 5.93 -5.29 -3.00
CA ILE A 250 7.31 -4.76 -3.07
C ILE A 250 7.52 -3.60 -2.09
N LYS A 251 6.56 -2.66 -2.02
CA LYS A 251 6.59 -1.57 -1.03
C LYS A 251 6.56 -2.13 0.39
N ALA A 252 5.67 -3.09 0.66
CA ALA A 252 5.55 -3.76 1.95
C ALA A 252 6.85 -4.51 2.29
N LEU A 253 7.49 -5.13 1.32
CA LEU A 253 8.77 -5.81 1.46
C LEU A 253 9.88 -4.84 1.89
N CYS A 254 9.95 -3.68 1.25
CA CYS A 254 10.90 -2.64 1.64
C CYS A 254 10.61 -2.13 3.07
N THR A 255 9.35 -1.92 3.43
CA THR A 255 8.98 -1.45 4.78
C THR A 255 9.22 -2.50 5.86
N GLU A 256 8.93 -3.78 5.59
CA GLU A 256 9.17 -4.87 6.53
C GLU A 256 10.68 -5.12 6.72
N ALA A 257 11.47 -5.08 5.65
CA ALA A 257 12.92 -5.16 5.75
C ALA A 257 13.48 -4.04 6.65
N ALA A 258 12.97 -2.80 6.49
CA ALA A 258 13.32 -1.66 7.34
C ALA A 258 12.91 -1.88 8.80
N LEU A 259 11.71 -2.41 9.05
CA LEU A 259 11.23 -2.72 10.40
C LEU A 259 12.03 -3.85 11.06
N ILE A 260 12.44 -4.88 10.31
CA ILE A 260 13.27 -5.97 10.81
C ILE A 260 14.66 -5.46 11.17
N ALA A 261 15.27 -4.59 10.34
CA ALA A 261 16.54 -3.96 10.66
C ALA A 261 16.44 -3.08 11.93
N LEU A 262 15.34 -2.34 12.08
CA LEU A 262 15.05 -1.55 13.28
C LEU A 262 14.90 -2.44 14.52
N ARG A 263 14.15 -3.55 14.43
CA ARG A 263 14.00 -4.55 15.50
C ARG A 263 15.34 -5.15 15.90
N ARG A 264 16.21 -5.43 14.92
CA ARG A 264 17.55 -5.99 15.14
C ARG A 264 18.48 -4.99 15.82
N ARG A 265 18.46 -3.72 15.41
CA ARG A 265 19.34 -2.67 15.97
C ARG A 265 18.87 -2.22 17.35
N TYR A 266 17.56 -2.04 17.53
CA TYR A 266 16.96 -1.45 18.73
C TYR A 266 15.81 -2.30 19.28
N PRO A 267 16.09 -3.48 19.87
CA PRO A 267 15.06 -4.33 20.47
C PRO A 267 14.38 -3.68 21.69
N GLN A 268 15.07 -2.74 22.35
CA GLN A 268 14.61 -2.03 23.55
C GLN A 268 13.32 -1.20 23.33
N ILE A 269 13.04 -0.79 22.09
CA ILE A 269 11.83 -0.04 21.72
C ILE A 269 10.56 -0.83 22.05
N TYR A 270 10.62 -2.15 21.96
CA TYR A 270 9.46 -3.02 22.20
C TYR A 270 9.27 -3.39 23.68
N ALA A 271 10.30 -3.18 24.51
CA ALA A 271 10.26 -3.46 25.94
C ALA A 271 9.85 -2.24 26.78
N SER A 272 10.06 -1.02 26.27
CA SER A 272 9.80 0.23 26.98
C SER A 272 8.53 0.93 26.48
N SER A 273 7.77 1.53 27.39
CA SER A 273 6.60 2.37 27.07
C SER A 273 6.95 3.85 26.84
N GLN A 274 8.19 4.24 27.15
CA GLN A 274 8.69 5.60 27.03
C GLN A 274 9.36 5.80 25.66
N LYS A 275 9.26 7.01 25.09
CA LYS A 275 9.90 7.32 23.81
C LYS A 275 11.42 7.40 24.01
N LEU A 276 12.17 6.56 23.29
CA LEU A 276 13.63 6.57 23.28
C LEU A 276 14.16 7.43 22.12
N GLN A 277 15.28 8.11 22.31
CA GLN A 277 15.97 8.82 21.23
C GLN A 277 16.76 7.81 20.39
N LEU A 278 16.47 7.75 19.10
CA LEU A 278 17.08 6.81 18.17
C LEU A 278 18.02 7.53 17.22
N ASP A 279 19.19 6.95 16.99
CA ASP A 279 20.06 7.35 15.90
C ASP A 279 19.68 6.58 14.63
N VAL A 280 18.98 7.28 13.73
CA VAL A 280 18.50 6.74 12.45
C VAL A 280 19.67 6.33 11.54
N SER A 281 20.83 6.98 11.67
CA SER A 281 21.99 6.71 10.81
C SER A 281 22.61 5.33 11.07
N SER A 282 22.41 4.78 12.27
CA SER A 282 22.94 3.47 12.65
C SER A 282 22.13 2.29 12.08
N ILE A 283 20.95 2.55 11.51
CA ILE A 283 20.06 1.52 10.98
C ILE A 283 20.48 1.19 9.55
N VAL A 284 21.37 0.21 9.40
CA VAL A 284 21.81 -0.31 8.09
C VAL A 284 21.08 -1.61 7.79
N LEU A 285 20.49 -1.68 6.59
CA LEU A 285 19.80 -2.87 6.09
C LEU A 285 20.80 -3.93 5.62
N SER A 286 20.52 -5.21 5.91
CA SER A 286 21.29 -6.34 5.39
C SER A 286 20.44 -7.25 4.50
N ALA A 287 21.08 -8.08 3.68
CA ALA A 287 20.39 -9.06 2.82
C ALA A 287 19.54 -10.06 3.64
N GLN A 288 19.95 -10.36 4.88
CA GLN A 288 19.21 -11.22 5.79
C GLN A 288 17.86 -10.61 6.21
N ASP A 289 17.78 -9.29 6.32
CA ASP A 289 16.53 -8.60 6.68
C ASP A 289 15.50 -8.73 5.55
N PHE A 290 15.95 -8.61 4.30
CA PHE A 290 15.10 -8.87 3.12
C PHE A 290 14.65 -10.32 3.06
N TYR A 291 15.55 -11.27 3.33
CA TYR A 291 15.19 -12.69 3.36
C TYR A 291 14.10 -12.97 4.40
N HIS A 292 14.23 -12.44 5.62
CA HIS A 292 13.18 -12.57 6.64
C HIS A 292 11.89 -11.84 6.28
N ALA A 293 11.98 -10.68 5.62
CA ALA A 293 10.80 -9.95 5.14
C ALA A 293 10.03 -10.76 4.09
N MET A 294 10.73 -11.41 3.15
CA MET A 294 10.14 -12.28 2.13
C MET A 294 9.44 -13.50 2.73
N GLN A 295 9.91 -14.02 3.87
CA GLN A 295 9.25 -15.13 4.57
C GLN A 295 7.91 -14.72 5.21
N ASN A 296 7.77 -13.46 5.60
CA ASN A 296 6.57 -12.94 6.25
C ASN A 296 5.52 -12.44 5.24
N ILE A 297 5.96 -11.98 4.07
CA ILE A 297 5.08 -11.40 3.06
C ILE A 297 4.62 -12.44 2.06
N VAL A 298 3.31 -12.68 2.04
CA VAL A 298 2.67 -13.53 1.02
C VAL A 298 2.38 -12.68 -0.23
N PRO A 299 2.89 -13.04 -1.42
CA PRO A 299 2.63 -12.33 -2.68
C PRO A 299 1.15 -12.28 -3.05
N ALA A 300 0.70 -11.21 -3.68
CA ALA A 300 -0.70 -11.05 -4.07
C ALA A 300 -1.16 -12.10 -5.09
N SER A 301 -0.28 -12.57 -5.98
CA SER A 301 -0.60 -13.67 -6.91
C SER A 301 -1.04 -14.91 -6.13
N GLN A 302 -0.23 -15.32 -5.14
CA GLN A 302 -0.45 -16.51 -4.32
C GLN A 302 -1.67 -16.42 -3.38
N ARG A 303 -2.18 -15.21 -3.08
CA ARG A 303 -3.40 -15.04 -2.27
C ARG A 303 -4.66 -15.48 -3.00
N ALA A 304 -4.69 -15.41 -4.33
CA ALA A 304 -5.86 -15.76 -5.14
C ALA A 304 -5.67 -17.08 -5.88
N VAL A 305 -4.50 -17.32 -6.48
CA VAL A 305 -4.19 -18.52 -7.27
C VAL A 305 -2.71 -18.88 -7.07
N MET A 306 -2.35 -20.15 -6.93
CA MET A 306 -0.95 -20.55 -6.84
C MET A 306 -0.17 -20.11 -8.08
N SER A 307 0.98 -19.45 -7.89
CA SER A 307 1.87 -19.08 -9.00
C SER A 307 2.36 -20.33 -9.71
N SER A 308 2.12 -20.42 -11.02
CA SER A 308 2.49 -21.57 -11.84
C SER A 308 3.98 -21.58 -12.24
N GLY A 309 4.67 -20.45 -12.14
CA GLY A 309 6.09 -20.31 -12.50
C GLY A 309 6.99 -19.96 -11.31
N HIS A 310 8.16 -20.60 -11.26
CA HIS A 310 9.27 -20.26 -10.36
C HIS A 310 10.59 -20.59 -11.05
N ALA A 311 11.64 -19.81 -10.77
CA ALA A 311 12.98 -20.07 -11.30
C ALA A 311 13.54 -21.41 -10.79
N LEU A 312 14.47 -22.01 -11.54
CA LEU A 312 15.21 -23.18 -11.06
C LEU A 312 15.91 -22.87 -9.75
N SER A 313 15.69 -23.72 -8.73
CA SER A 313 16.40 -23.61 -7.45
C SER A 313 17.91 -23.69 -7.68
N LEU A 314 18.69 -22.89 -6.95
CA LEU A 314 20.16 -22.89 -7.02
C LEU A 314 20.77 -24.28 -6.81
N VAL A 315 20.10 -25.12 -6.03
CA VAL A 315 20.53 -26.50 -5.77
C VAL A 315 20.35 -27.38 -7.01
N ILE A 316 19.23 -27.26 -7.72
CA ILE A 316 18.87 -28.15 -8.85
C ILE A 316 19.38 -27.61 -10.18
N ARG A 317 19.63 -26.30 -10.26
CA ARG A 317 20.11 -25.61 -11.47
C ARG A 317 21.26 -26.35 -12.17
N PRO A 318 22.33 -26.81 -11.50
CA PRO A 318 23.41 -27.52 -12.17
C PRO A 318 22.99 -28.82 -12.87
N LEU A 319 21.93 -29.50 -12.39
CA LEU A 319 21.42 -30.73 -13.00
C LEU A 319 20.59 -30.48 -14.26
N LEU A 320 19.83 -29.39 -14.29
CA LEU A 320 18.79 -29.16 -15.29
C LEU A 320 19.09 -27.99 -16.24
N GLU A 321 20.11 -27.16 -16.00
CA GLU A 321 20.41 -25.97 -16.79
C GLU A 321 20.68 -26.28 -18.26
N ARG A 322 21.40 -27.36 -18.56
CA ARG A 322 21.64 -27.80 -19.95
C ARG A 322 20.34 -28.18 -20.65
N THR A 323 19.52 -29.01 -20.00
CA THR A 323 18.22 -29.44 -20.53
C THR A 323 17.27 -28.26 -20.70
N PHE A 324 17.28 -27.32 -19.76
CA PHE A 324 16.49 -26.09 -19.80
C PHE A 324 16.89 -25.19 -20.99
N ASN A 325 18.18 -25.02 -21.25
CA ASN A 325 18.64 -24.26 -22.42
C ASN A 325 18.21 -24.91 -23.75
N ASN A 326 18.30 -26.23 -23.85
CA ASN A 326 17.79 -26.96 -25.02
C ASN A 326 16.28 -26.79 -25.18
N LEU A 327 15.55 -26.82 -24.06
CA LEU A 327 14.11 -26.60 -24.03
C LEU A 327 13.74 -25.18 -24.49
N LEU A 328 14.50 -24.16 -24.10
CA LEU A 328 14.29 -22.79 -24.58
C LEU A 328 14.51 -22.69 -26.09
N VAL A 329 15.52 -23.36 -26.65
CA VAL A 329 15.74 -23.40 -28.11
C VAL A 329 14.54 -24.02 -28.83
N VAL A 330 13.98 -25.12 -28.31
CA VAL A 330 12.77 -25.74 -28.88
C VAL A 330 11.56 -24.81 -28.73
N LEU A 331 11.41 -24.16 -27.57
CA LEU A 331 10.34 -23.20 -27.34
C LEU A 331 10.39 -22.04 -28.34
N HIS A 332 11.56 -21.49 -28.63
CA HIS A 332 11.68 -20.39 -29.59
C HIS A 332 11.32 -20.81 -31.01
N LYS A 333 11.50 -22.09 -31.38
CA LYS A 333 11.02 -22.65 -32.65
C LYS A 333 9.50 -22.79 -32.69
N VAL A 334 8.90 -23.35 -31.63
CA VAL A 334 7.45 -23.62 -31.55
C VAL A 334 6.64 -22.34 -31.33
N PHE A 335 7.16 -21.44 -30.49
CA PHE A 335 6.53 -20.19 -30.07
C PHE A 335 7.51 -19.00 -30.21
N PRO A 336 7.77 -18.53 -31.44
CA PRO A 336 8.70 -17.44 -31.72
C PRO A 336 8.31 -16.10 -31.08
N HIS A 337 7.05 -15.93 -30.68
CA HIS A 337 6.60 -14.77 -29.90
C HIS A 337 7.37 -14.60 -28.57
N ALA A 338 8.03 -15.65 -28.06
CA ALA A 338 8.88 -15.57 -26.88
C ALA A 338 10.20 -14.80 -27.08
N GLU A 339 10.74 -14.68 -28.30
CA GLU A 339 12.04 -14.04 -28.56
C GLU A 339 12.00 -12.50 -28.49
N TYR A 340 10.87 -11.89 -28.91
CA TYR A 340 10.66 -10.43 -28.81
C TYR A 340 10.81 -9.90 -27.37
N SER A 341 10.76 -10.79 -26.38
CA SER A 341 10.95 -10.48 -24.97
C SER A 341 12.42 -10.20 -24.57
N GLN A 342 13.40 -10.82 -25.24
CA GLN A 342 14.83 -10.75 -24.87
C GLN A 342 15.67 -9.75 -25.67
N GLY A 343 15.21 -9.32 -26.85
CA GLY A 343 15.97 -8.45 -27.78
C GLY A 343 16.33 -7.05 -27.25
N ASP A 344 15.73 -6.66 -26.13
CA ASP A 344 15.86 -5.34 -25.51
C ASP A 344 17.11 -5.22 -24.59
N LYS A 345 18.19 -5.93 -24.94
CA LYS A 345 19.54 -5.80 -24.34
C LYS A 345 20.50 -4.96 -25.21
N ARG A 346 20.05 -4.48 -26.37
CA ARG A 346 20.74 -3.43 -27.13
C ARG A 346 20.16 -2.08 -26.69
N GLU A 347 20.62 -1.58 -25.56
CA GLU A 347 20.32 -0.21 -25.12
C GLU A 347 20.95 0.81 -26.10
N ASP A 348 20.26 1.94 -26.29
CA ASP A 348 20.59 3.12 -27.11
C ASP A 348 20.16 3.15 -28.59
N ALA A 349 18.90 2.78 -28.89
CA ALA A 349 18.17 3.35 -30.02
C ALA A 349 16.72 3.62 -29.60
N PRO A 350 16.12 4.79 -29.92
CA PRO A 350 14.73 5.07 -29.60
C PRO A 350 13.86 3.98 -30.23
N SER A 351 13.01 3.39 -29.40
CA SER A 351 12.17 2.24 -29.71
C SER A 351 11.36 2.46 -30.98
N LEU A 352 11.68 1.67 -32.01
CA LEU A 352 10.97 1.56 -33.27
C LEU A 352 9.56 1.00 -33.04
N ILE A 353 8.60 1.91 -32.86
CA ILE A 353 7.23 1.72 -33.35
C ILE A 353 6.87 2.99 -34.14
N LEU A 354 6.81 2.81 -35.46
CA LEU A 354 6.30 3.73 -36.49
C LEU A 354 7.07 5.04 -36.68
N ASP A 355 8.28 4.93 -37.20
CA ASP A 355 8.73 5.89 -38.20
C ASP A 355 8.07 5.49 -39.53
N ASP A 356 6.81 5.90 -39.70
CA ASP A 356 5.98 5.61 -40.87
C ASP A 356 6.35 6.57 -42.02
N SER A 357 7.65 6.72 -42.31
CA SER A 357 8.12 7.78 -43.20
C SER A 357 8.99 7.35 -44.38
N GLU A 358 9.38 6.08 -44.56
CA GLU A 358 10.12 5.65 -45.77
C GLU A 358 9.83 4.21 -46.26
N ASP A 359 8.56 3.79 -46.33
CA ASP A 359 8.19 2.65 -47.18
C ASP A 359 7.91 3.14 -48.61
N GLU A 360 8.94 3.19 -49.48
CA GLU A 360 8.82 3.55 -50.91
C GLU A 360 7.84 2.64 -51.71
N ASN A 361 7.30 1.58 -51.09
CA ASN A 361 6.40 0.61 -51.72
C ASN A 361 4.98 0.57 -51.12
N ALA A 362 4.60 1.51 -50.24
CA ALA A 362 3.23 1.60 -49.76
C ALA A 362 2.32 2.18 -50.86
N SER A 363 1.39 1.37 -51.37
CA SER A 363 0.35 1.85 -52.30
C SER A 363 -0.50 2.92 -51.59
N SER A 364 -0.46 4.16 -52.10
CA SER A 364 -1.25 5.27 -51.56
C SER A 364 -2.73 4.91 -51.46
N ILE A 365 -3.33 5.12 -50.28
CA ILE A 365 -4.74 4.84 -49.98
C ILE A 365 -5.66 5.91 -50.63
N PHE A 366 -5.07 7.00 -51.13
CA PHE A 366 -5.77 8.07 -51.82
C PHE A 366 -5.75 7.83 -53.34
N GLU A 367 -6.90 7.88 -54.00
CA GLU A 367 -6.96 7.98 -55.46
C GLU A 367 -6.20 9.23 -55.88
N THR A 368 -4.99 9.04 -56.42
CA THR A 368 -4.23 10.16 -56.98
C THR A 368 -4.87 10.46 -58.33
N GLY A 369 -5.76 11.46 -58.35
CA GLY A 369 -6.38 11.94 -59.57
C GLY A 369 -5.31 12.24 -60.62
N CYS A 370 -5.34 11.51 -61.73
CA CYS A 370 -4.50 11.77 -62.88
C CYS A 370 -4.83 13.13 -63.47
N HIS A 371 -3.96 14.12 -63.26
CA HIS A 371 -3.87 15.26 -64.14
C HIS A 371 -2.49 15.32 -64.82
N SER A 372 -2.55 14.95 -66.11
CA SER A 372 -1.66 15.29 -67.23
C SER A 372 -0.18 14.91 -67.16
N GLY A 373 0.19 13.96 -68.03
CA GLY A 373 1.29 14.20 -68.98
C GLY A 373 2.46 13.21 -68.99
N SER A 374 2.26 12.00 -69.53
CA SER A 374 3.09 11.35 -70.57
C SER A 374 2.97 9.82 -70.56
N PRO A 375 2.90 9.15 -71.74
CA PRO A 375 2.85 7.70 -71.80
C PRO A 375 4.25 7.12 -72.03
N LYS A 376 4.65 6.13 -71.22
CA LYS A 376 5.39 4.91 -71.62
C LYS A 376 6.15 4.32 -70.43
N LYS A 377 5.62 3.23 -69.88
CA LYS A 377 6.29 1.93 -69.82
C LYS A 377 5.29 0.90 -69.28
N GLN A 378 5.06 -0.15 -70.06
CA GLN A 378 4.37 -1.34 -69.61
C GLN A 378 5.24 -2.02 -68.54
N SER A 379 4.69 -2.21 -67.34
CA SER A 379 5.23 -3.14 -66.35
C SER A 379 4.06 -3.86 -65.69
N SER A 380 4.01 -5.17 -65.96
CA SER A 380 3.39 -6.26 -65.18
C SER A 380 2.15 -5.93 -64.35
N ALA A 381 1.04 -6.61 -64.66
CA ALA A 381 -0.19 -6.71 -63.88
C ALA A 381 0.05 -6.44 -62.38
N ALA A 382 -0.31 -5.24 -61.93
CA ALA A 382 -0.24 -4.85 -60.53
C ALA A 382 -1.18 -5.79 -59.76
N VAL A 383 -0.58 -6.77 -59.08
CA VAL A 383 -1.29 -7.60 -58.11
C VAL A 383 -1.87 -6.61 -57.10
N HIS A 384 -3.20 -6.44 -57.10
CA HIS A 384 -3.91 -5.63 -56.11
C HIS A 384 -3.55 -6.17 -54.73
N LYS A 385 -2.57 -5.54 -54.07
CA LYS A 385 -2.30 -5.80 -52.65
C LYS A 385 -3.44 -5.17 -51.88
N PRO A 386 -4.21 -5.95 -51.09
CA PRO A 386 -5.23 -5.35 -50.23
C PRO A 386 -4.56 -4.34 -49.29
N TYR A 387 -5.08 -3.11 -49.24
CA TYR A 387 -4.53 -1.99 -48.47
C TYR A 387 -4.39 -2.26 -46.96
N LEU A 388 -4.95 -3.36 -46.43
CA LEU A 388 -5.01 -3.69 -45.01
C LEU A 388 -4.20 -4.95 -44.64
N HIS A 389 -3.14 -5.31 -45.38
CA HIS A 389 -2.32 -6.50 -45.09
C HIS A 389 -1.21 -6.29 -44.04
N PHE A 390 -1.20 -5.16 -43.33
CA PHE A 390 -0.15 -4.84 -42.35
C PHE A 390 -0.12 -5.78 -41.13
N THR A 391 -1.28 -6.32 -40.73
CA THR A 391 -1.44 -7.12 -39.51
C THR A 391 -1.08 -8.61 -39.67
N MET A 392 -0.84 -9.07 -40.91
CA MET A 392 -0.53 -10.47 -41.24
C MET A 392 0.73 -10.60 -42.08
N SER A 393 1.61 -9.58 -42.06
CA SER A 393 2.91 -9.68 -42.72
C SER A 393 3.87 -10.49 -41.86
N ALA A 394 4.32 -11.63 -42.37
CA ALA A 394 5.37 -12.45 -41.74
C ALA A 394 6.69 -11.69 -41.51
N TYR A 395 6.86 -10.53 -42.14
CA TYR A 395 8.00 -9.63 -41.92
C TYR A 395 7.91 -8.85 -40.59
N HIS A 396 6.70 -8.50 -40.14
CA HIS A 396 6.49 -7.63 -38.97
C HIS A 396 6.10 -8.40 -37.71
N GLN A 397 5.48 -9.57 -37.85
CA GLN A 397 5.09 -10.41 -36.72
C GLN A 397 5.41 -11.88 -37.02
N PRO A 398 6.05 -12.61 -36.08
CA PRO A 398 6.24 -14.04 -36.24
C PRO A 398 4.87 -14.74 -36.20
N THR A 399 4.65 -15.73 -37.06
CA THR A 399 3.41 -16.50 -37.09
C THR A 399 3.66 -17.91 -36.53
N SER A 400 2.85 -18.33 -35.56
CA SER A 400 2.84 -19.72 -35.08
C SER A 400 1.53 -20.41 -35.46
N TYR A 401 1.60 -21.61 -36.03
CA TYR A 401 0.43 -22.46 -36.25
C TYR A 401 0.17 -23.29 -35.00
N ARG A 402 -0.89 -23.00 -34.26
CA ARG A 402 -1.36 -23.74 -33.06
C ARG A 402 -0.21 -24.26 -32.18
N PRO A 403 0.59 -23.37 -31.56
CA PRO A 403 1.81 -23.77 -30.86
C PRO A 403 1.50 -24.68 -29.66
N ARG A 404 2.08 -25.88 -29.66
CA ARG A 404 1.88 -26.93 -28.65
C ARG A 404 3.23 -27.52 -28.23
N LEU A 405 3.40 -27.77 -26.93
CA LEU A 405 4.59 -28.42 -26.40
C LEU A 405 4.23 -29.38 -25.27
N LEU A 406 4.66 -30.63 -25.41
CA LEU A 406 4.55 -31.69 -24.40
C LEU A 406 5.93 -32.04 -23.86
N LEU A 407 6.13 -31.89 -22.55
CA LEU A 407 7.32 -32.39 -21.86
C LEU A 407 7.04 -33.83 -21.40
N SER A 408 7.73 -34.80 -21.98
CA SER A 408 7.62 -36.22 -21.60
C SER A 408 8.94 -36.70 -21.01
N GLY A 409 8.87 -37.50 -19.96
CA GLY A 409 10.04 -38.10 -19.33
C GLY A 409 9.62 -39.16 -18.32
N GLU A 410 10.59 -39.92 -17.82
CA GLU A 410 10.35 -40.87 -16.74
C GLU A 410 9.86 -40.16 -15.46
N ARG A 411 9.13 -40.89 -14.62
CA ARG A 411 8.69 -40.41 -13.30
C ARG A 411 9.88 -39.91 -12.48
N GLY A 412 9.76 -38.69 -11.95
CA GLY A 412 10.80 -38.06 -11.12
C GLY A 412 11.97 -37.44 -11.90
N SER A 413 11.82 -37.17 -13.20
CA SER A 413 12.83 -36.45 -14.00
C SER A 413 12.77 -34.92 -13.86
N GLY A 414 11.81 -34.39 -13.09
CA GLY A 414 11.69 -32.95 -12.79
C GLY A 414 10.90 -32.14 -13.81
N GLN A 415 10.16 -32.78 -14.72
CA GLN A 415 9.35 -32.13 -15.76
C GLN A 415 8.31 -31.16 -15.19
N THR A 416 7.47 -31.65 -14.27
CA THR A 416 6.34 -30.90 -13.72
C THR A 416 6.77 -30.06 -12.52
N SER A 417 7.74 -30.55 -11.73
CA SER A 417 8.18 -29.89 -10.50
C SER A 417 9.15 -28.72 -10.77
N HIS A 418 10.07 -28.83 -11.74
CA HIS A 418 11.14 -27.86 -11.94
C HIS A 418 11.15 -27.24 -13.33
N LEU A 419 11.17 -28.06 -14.39
CA LEU A 419 11.36 -27.57 -15.76
C LEU A 419 10.18 -26.73 -16.27
N ALA A 420 8.96 -27.23 -16.16
CA ALA A 420 7.78 -26.49 -16.62
C ALA A 420 7.57 -25.18 -15.84
N PRO A 421 7.67 -25.14 -14.51
CA PRO A 421 7.60 -23.87 -13.78
C PRO A 421 8.73 -22.90 -14.12
N ALA A 422 9.95 -23.38 -14.37
CA ALA A 422 11.06 -22.55 -14.82
C ALA A 422 10.83 -21.96 -16.22
N LEU A 423 10.19 -22.74 -17.10
CA LEU A 423 9.79 -22.27 -18.43
C LEU A 423 8.68 -21.22 -18.34
N LEU A 424 7.69 -21.43 -17.48
CA LEU A 424 6.64 -20.44 -17.22
C LEU A 424 7.22 -19.17 -16.59
N HIS A 425 8.28 -19.29 -15.80
CA HIS A 425 8.99 -18.13 -15.23
C HIS A 425 9.73 -17.32 -16.30
N SER A 426 10.36 -17.95 -17.30
CA SER A 426 10.96 -17.19 -18.42
C SER A 426 9.92 -16.51 -19.32
N LEU A 427 8.67 -16.97 -19.26
CA LEU A 427 7.51 -16.48 -20.01
C LEU A 427 6.59 -15.58 -19.17
N GLU A 428 7.10 -14.97 -18.08
CA GLU A 428 6.31 -14.19 -17.11
C GLU A 428 5.52 -13.02 -17.73
N LYS A 429 5.92 -12.53 -18.91
CA LYS A 429 5.21 -11.48 -19.66
C LYS A 429 3.82 -11.91 -20.15
N PHE A 430 3.63 -13.21 -20.38
CA PHE A 430 2.40 -13.76 -20.92
C PHE A 430 1.47 -14.21 -19.80
N SER A 431 0.17 -14.06 -20.00
CA SER A 431 -0.80 -14.58 -19.03
C SER A 431 -0.82 -16.10 -19.06
N VAL A 432 -0.55 -16.72 -17.91
CA VAL A 432 -0.59 -18.18 -17.74
C VAL A 432 -1.91 -18.61 -17.12
N HIS A 433 -2.62 -19.47 -17.84
CA HIS A 433 -3.89 -20.06 -17.43
C HIS A 433 -3.68 -21.55 -17.12
N ARG A 434 -3.75 -21.91 -15.84
CA ARG A 434 -3.53 -23.29 -15.39
C ARG A 434 -4.81 -24.10 -15.47
N LEU A 435 -4.76 -25.24 -16.14
CA LEU A 435 -5.85 -26.19 -16.26
C LEU A 435 -5.42 -27.52 -15.62
N ASP A 436 -5.70 -27.66 -14.33
CA ASP A 436 -5.47 -28.88 -13.56
C ASP A 436 -6.76 -29.36 -12.88
N LEU A 437 -6.73 -30.53 -12.24
CA LEU A 437 -7.90 -31.07 -11.53
C LEU A 437 -8.40 -30.10 -10.44
N PRO A 438 -7.54 -29.51 -9.59
CA PRO A 438 -7.97 -28.47 -8.66
C PRO A 438 -8.65 -27.28 -9.33
N ALA A 439 -8.13 -26.75 -10.45
CA ALA A 439 -8.75 -25.62 -11.16
C ALA A 439 -10.16 -25.96 -11.63
N LEU A 440 -10.40 -27.17 -12.14
CA LEU A 440 -11.71 -27.61 -12.62
C LEU A 440 -12.73 -27.79 -11.49
N TYR A 441 -12.31 -28.38 -10.37
CA TYR A 441 -13.19 -28.78 -9.27
C TYR A 441 -13.19 -27.82 -8.07
N SER A 442 -12.40 -26.75 -8.10
CA SER A 442 -12.29 -25.77 -6.99
C SER A 442 -13.60 -25.04 -6.70
N VAL A 443 -14.43 -24.80 -7.71
CA VAL A 443 -15.68 -24.02 -7.59
C VAL A 443 -16.87 -24.96 -7.68
N SER A 444 -17.43 -25.35 -6.53
CA SER A 444 -18.58 -26.26 -6.46
C SER A 444 -19.86 -25.70 -7.12
N ALA A 445 -19.94 -24.38 -7.32
CA ALA A 445 -21.08 -23.73 -7.96
C ALA A 445 -21.11 -23.86 -9.49
N LYS A 446 -19.99 -24.26 -10.12
CA LYS A 446 -19.86 -24.38 -11.58
C LYS A 446 -19.63 -25.83 -11.97
N THR A 447 -20.11 -26.22 -13.15
CA THR A 447 -19.75 -27.53 -13.70
C THR A 447 -18.30 -27.49 -14.22
N PRO A 448 -17.57 -28.62 -14.19
CA PRO A 448 -16.19 -28.65 -14.67
C PRO A 448 -16.08 -28.28 -16.16
N GLU A 449 -17.12 -28.52 -16.97
CA GLU A 449 -17.22 -28.07 -18.35
C GLU A 449 -17.27 -26.55 -18.47
N GLU A 450 -18.05 -25.88 -17.60
CA GLU A 450 -18.14 -24.42 -17.57
C GLU A 450 -16.81 -23.80 -17.12
N SER A 451 -16.16 -24.39 -16.11
CA SER A 451 -14.83 -23.97 -15.64
C SER A 451 -13.78 -24.10 -16.75
N CYS A 452 -13.77 -25.22 -17.48
CA CYS A 452 -12.88 -25.42 -18.63
C CYS A 452 -13.15 -24.35 -19.72
N ALA A 453 -14.42 -24.13 -20.09
CA ALA A 453 -14.80 -23.12 -21.06
C ALA A 453 -14.43 -21.69 -20.63
N GLN A 454 -14.53 -21.38 -19.33
CA GLN A 454 -14.12 -20.09 -18.80
C GLN A 454 -12.62 -19.87 -19.00
N ILE A 455 -11.77 -20.85 -18.65
CA ILE A 455 -10.31 -20.77 -18.79
C ILE A 455 -9.93 -20.50 -20.25
N PHE A 456 -10.52 -21.22 -21.21
CA PHE A 456 -10.27 -20.98 -22.63
C PHE A 456 -10.77 -19.63 -23.13
N ARG A 457 -11.92 -19.14 -22.62
CA ARG A 457 -12.40 -17.78 -22.94
C ARG A 457 -11.41 -16.72 -22.43
N GLU A 458 -10.91 -16.87 -21.23
CA GLU A 458 -9.91 -15.96 -20.64
C GLU A 458 -8.59 -16.00 -21.41
N ALA A 459 -8.11 -17.18 -21.78
CA ALA A 459 -6.93 -17.36 -22.61
C ALA A 459 -7.06 -16.66 -23.98
N ARG A 460 -8.22 -16.74 -24.64
CA ARG A 460 -8.47 -16.06 -25.93
C ARG A 460 -8.56 -14.54 -25.81
N ARG A 461 -8.90 -13.99 -24.64
CA ARG A 461 -8.98 -12.54 -24.41
C ARG A 461 -7.61 -11.93 -24.12
N THR A 462 -6.69 -12.73 -23.60
CA THR A 462 -5.37 -12.30 -23.11
C THR A 462 -4.24 -12.67 -24.07
N VAL A 463 -4.56 -12.83 -25.34
CA VAL A 463 -3.61 -13.20 -26.40
C VAL A 463 -2.53 -12.12 -26.54
N PRO A 464 -1.23 -12.47 -26.59
CA PRO A 464 -0.64 -13.82 -26.48
C PRO A 464 -0.70 -14.43 -25.07
N SER A 465 -1.15 -15.68 -24.95
CA SER A 465 -1.40 -16.37 -23.67
C SER A 465 -0.92 -17.82 -23.65
N ILE A 466 -0.77 -18.38 -22.44
CA ILE A 466 -0.28 -19.75 -22.22
C ILE A 466 -1.34 -20.54 -21.46
N VAL A 467 -1.71 -21.72 -21.97
CA VAL A 467 -2.54 -22.70 -21.27
C VAL A 467 -1.63 -23.81 -20.76
N TYR A 468 -1.53 -23.95 -19.44
CA TYR A 468 -0.64 -24.92 -18.80
C TYR A 468 -1.42 -26.09 -18.18
N MET A 469 -1.12 -27.31 -18.63
CA MET A 469 -1.75 -28.56 -18.16
C MET A 469 -0.70 -29.50 -17.55
N PRO A 470 -0.57 -29.54 -16.22
CA PRO A 470 0.32 -30.47 -15.54
C PRO A 470 -0.22 -31.90 -15.57
N HIS A 471 0.66 -32.89 -15.68
CA HIS A 471 0.33 -34.33 -15.60
C HIS A 471 -0.82 -34.75 -16.51
N ILE A 472 -0.71 -34.47 -17.81
CA ILE A 472 -1.79 -34.70 -18.77
C ILE A 472 -2.28 -36.15 -18.81
N GLY A 473 -1.40 -37.13 -18.59
CA GLY A 473 -1.79 -38.55 -18.51
C GLY A 473 -2.81 -38.81 -17.40
N ASP A 474 -2.43 -38.49 -16.15
CA ASP A 474 -3.30 -38.68 -14.98
C ASP A 474 -4.55 -37.80 -15.05
N TRP A 475 -4.42 -36.57 -15.57
CA TRP A 475 -5.56 -35.68 -15.80
C TRP A 475 -6.56 -36.28 -16.79
N TRP A 476 -6.08 -36.89 -17.88
CA TRP A 476 -6.93 -37.49 -18.89
C TRP A 476 -7.73 -38.63 -18.27
N GLU A 477 -7.08 -39.53 -17.52
CA GLU A 477 -7.74 -40.67 -16.86
C GLU A 477 -8.78 -40.25 -15.81
N ALA A 478 -8.51 -39.18 -15.04
CA ALA A 478 -9.38 -38.74 -13.95
C ALA A 478 -10.64 -37.98 -14.39
N VAL A 479 -10.59 -37.31 -15.55
CA VAL A 479 -11.67 -36.42 -16.02
C VAL A 479 -12.74 -37.20 -16.81
N SER A 480 -14.02 -36.79 -16.69
CA SER A 480 -15.13 -37.40 -17.41
C SER A 480 -15.06 -37.18 -18.93
N GLU A 481 -15.67 -38.09 -19.70
CA GLU A 481 -15.73 -38.00 -21.16
C GLU A 481 -16.38 -36.68 -21.65
N THR A 482 -17.34 -36.14 -20.91
CA THR A 482 -18.01 -34.86 -21.22
C THR A 482 -17.04 -33.68 -21.21
N VAL A 483 -16.17 -33.61 -20.20
CA VAL A 483 -15.16 -32.56 -20.07
C VAL A 483 -14.06 -32.75 -21.12
N ARG A 484 -13.66 -34.00 -21.41
CA ARG A 484 -12.70 -34.30 -22.50
C ARG A 484 -13.23 -33.83 -23.86
N ALA A 485 -14.48 -34.12 -24.18
CA ALA A 485 -15.13 -33.66 -25.41
C ALA A 485 -15.23 -32.12 -25.48
N THR A 486 -15.59 -31.49 -24.36
CA THR A 486 -15.64 -30.03 -24.23
C THR A 486 -14.26 -29.41 -24.47
N PHE A 487 -13.22 -29.98 -23.87
CA PHE A 487 -11.83 -29.54 -24.04
C PHE A 487 -11.38 -29.64 -25.50
N LEU A 488 -11.61 -30.78 -26.16
CA LEU A 488 -11.25 -30.97 -27.57
C LEU A 488 -11.97 -29.99 -28.49
N THR A 489 -13.26 -29.74 -28.24
CA THR A 489 -14.05 -28.76 -28.99
C THR A 489 -13.47 -27.35 -28.82
N LEU A 490 -13.19 -26.93 -27.58
CA LEU A 490 -12.61 -25.62 -27.30
C LEU A 490 -11.22 -25.45 -27.92
N LEU A 491 -10.41 -26.52 -27.95
CA LEU A 491 -9.09 -26.50 -28.58
C LEU A 491 -9.16 -26.38 -30.11
N GLN A 492 -10.20 -26.97 -30.73
CA GLN A 492 -10.45 -26.85 -32.17
C GLN A 492 -11.02 -25.47 -32.55
N ASP A 493 -11.79 -24.85 -31.66
CA ASP A 493 -12.34 -23.50 -31.84
C ASP A 493 -11.28 -22.39 -31.80
N ILE A 494 -10.07 -22.67 -31.31
CA ILE A 494 -8.98 -21.68 -31.34
C ILE A 494 -8.52 -21.45 -32.80
N PRO A 495 -8.51 -20.20 -33.28
CA PRO A 495 -8.02 -19.88 -34.62
C PRO A 495 -6.57 -20.35 -34.82
N SER A 496 -6.26 -20.84 -36.02
CA SER A 496 -4.98 -21.52 -36.30
C SER A 496 -3.73 -20.67 -36.05
N PHE A 497 -3.81 -19.37 -36.30
CA PHE A 497 -2.70 -18.41 -36.14
C PHE A 497 -2.80 -17.60 -34.85
N SER A 498 -3.73 -17.94 -33.94
CA SER A 498 -3.82 -17.28 -32.64
C SER A 498 -2.63 -17.71 -31.77
N PRO A 499 -1.84 -16.78 -31.19
CA PRO A 499 -0.70 -17.12 -30.34
C PRO A 499 -1.14 -17.53 -28.93
N VAL A 500 -1.88 -18.65 -28.86
CA VAL A 500 -2.23 -19.35 -27.61
C VAL A 500 -1.36 -20.60 -27.53
N PHE A 501 -0.41 -20.59 -26.59
CA PHE A 501 0.55 -21.67 -26.40
C PHE A 501 0.02 -22.71 -25.43
N LEU A 502 -0.10 -23.97 -25.87
CA LEU A 502 -0.49 -25.09 -25.01
C LEU A 502 0.76 -25.82 -24.50
N LEU A 503 1.02 -25.71 -23.20
CA LEU A 503 2.11 -26.42 -22.52
C LEU A 503 1.55 -27.55 -21.67
N SER A 504 2.02 -28.78 -21.90
CA SER A 504 1.64 -29.94 -21.10
C SER A 504 2.85 -30.69 -20.57
N THR A 505 2.70 -31.32 -19.41
CA THR A 505 3.73 -32.22 -18.85
C THR A 505 3.18 -33.62 -18.67
N SER A 506 4.02 -34.63 -18.89
CA SER A 506 3.72 -36.04 -18.66
C SER A 506 4.87 -36.73 -17.92
N GLU A 507 4.53 -37.61 -16.99
CA GLU A 507 5.48 -38.50 -16.32
C GLU A 507 5.51 -39.93 -16.85
N THR A 508 4.66 -40.21 -17.85
CA THR A 508 4.70 -41.45 -18.62
C THR A 508 5.41 -41.21 -19.95
N MET A 509 5.97 -42.30 -20.47
CA MET A 509 6.55 -42.29 -21.81
C MET A 509 5.47 -41.99 -22.83
N TYR A 510 5.82 -41.25 -23.89
CA TYR A 510 4.87 -40.89 -24.95
C TYR A 510 4.12 -42.10 -25.53
N SER A 511 4.78 -43.27 -25.63
CA SER A 511 4.18 -44.52 -26.13
C SER A 511 3.00 -45.01 -25.30
N GLU A 512 3.00 -44.75 -24.00
CA GLU A 512 1.99 -45.22 -23.03
C GLU A 512 0.81 -44.25 -22.88
N LEU A 513 0.89 -43.05 -23.46
CA LEU A 513 -0.19 -42.07 -23.37
C LEU A 513 -1.44 -42.50 -24.18
N PRO A 514 -2.64 -42.06 -23.79
CA PRO A 514 -3.86 -42.28 -24.56
C PRO A 514 -3.76 -41.73 -25.99
N GLU A 515 -4.38 -42.42 -26.95
CA GLU A 515 -4.34 -42.04 -28.38
C GLU A 515 -4.91 -40.64 -28.65
N GLU A 516 -5.89 -40.21 -27.86
CA GLU A 516 -6.47 -38.87 -27.94
C GLU A 516 -5.42 -37.78 -27.59
N VAL A 517 -4.55 -38.04 -26.62
CA VAL A 517 -3.46 -37.13 -26.23
C VAL A 517 -2.37 -37.11 -27.29
N LYS A 518 -2.03 -38.27 -27.87
CA LYS A 518 -1.11 -38.38 -29.03
C LYS A 518 -1.64 -37.65 -30.27
N CYS A 519 -2.96 -37.56 -30.44
CA CYS A 519 -3.56 -36.76 -31.50
C CYS A 519 -3.40 -35.25 -31.27
N ILE A 520 -3.35 -34.81 -30.01
CA ILE A 520 -3.14 -33.40 -29.64
C ILE A 520 -1.68 -33.00 -29.87
N PHE A 521 -0.71 -33.81 -29.45
CA PHE A 521 0.73 -33.51 -29.53
C PHE A 521 1.43 -34.44 -30.52
N ARG A 522 1.89 -33.90 -31.66
CA ARG A 522 2.47 -34.72 -32.73
C ARG A 522 3.99 -34.66 -32.73
N ILE A 523 4.63 -35.83 -32.66
CA ILE A 523 6.09 -35.96 -32.76
C ILE A 523 6.64 -35.38 -34.08
N GLN A 524 5.89 -35.49 -35.18
CA GLN A 524 6.31 -35.04 -36.51
C GLN A 524 6.63 -33.54 -36.59
N TYR A 525 6.06 -32.74 -35.68
CA TYR A 525 6.23 -31.29 -35.63
C TYR A 525 7.17 -30.84 -34.50
N GLU A 526 7.95 -31.75 -33.91
CA GLU A 526 8.84 -31.48 -32.76
C GLU A 526 8.10 -30.90 -31.53
N GLU A 527 6.78 -31.13 -31.42
CA GLU A 527 5.95 -30.67 -30.30
C GLU A 527 6.19 -31.47 -29.01
N VAL A 528 6.98 -32.54 -29.06
CA VAL A 528 7.25 -33.43 -27.92
C VAL A 528 8.73 -33.33 -27.55
N PHE A 529 9.00 -32.89 -26.33
CA PHE A 529 10.35 -32.81 -25.79
C PHE A 529 10.59 -33.94 -24.78
N TYR A 530 11.58 -34.79 -25.05
CA TYR A 530 11.97 -35.88 -24.17
C TYR A 530 13.07 -35.43 -23.19
N ILE A 531 12.80 -35.59 -21.90
CA ILE A 531 13.77 -35.26 -20.85
C ILE A 531 14.73 -36.43 -20.68
N GLN A 532 16.02 -36.14 -20.86
CA GLN A 532 17.11 -37.09 -20.68
C GLN A 532 17.60 -37.08 -19.23
N ARG A 533 18.24 -38.19 -18.82
CA ARG A 533 18.87 -38.29 -17.50
C ARG A 533 20.09 -37.37 -17.39
N PRO A 534 20.41 -36.85 -16.19
CA PRO A 534 21.55 -35.94 -16.00
C PRO A 534 22.90 -36.58 -16.34
N SER A 535 23.78 -35.82 -16.99
CA SER A 535 25.12 -36.31 -17.36
C SER A 535 26.03 -36.45 -16.13
N GLU A 536 27.20 -37.06 -16.32
CA GLU A 536 28.23 -37.16 -15.26
C GLU A 536 28.72 -35.78 -14.81
N GLU A 537 28.92 -34.86 -15.75
CA GLU A 537 29.35 -33.48 -15.50
C GLU A 537 28.31 -32.71 -14.66
N ASP A 538 27.03 -32.86 -15.00
CA ASP A 538 25.92 -32.18 -14.30
C ASP A 538 25.83 -32.65 -12.84
N ARG A 539 25.98 -33.96 -12.61
CA ARG A 539 25.97 -34.57 -11.27
C ARG A 539 27.20 -34.18 -10.46
N LEU A 540 28.36 -34.04 -11.10
CA LEU A 540 29.56 -33.55 -10.44
C LEU A 540 29.33 -32.14 -9.90
N ARG A 541 28.86 -31.21 -10.74
CA ARG A 541 28.58 -29.82 -10.31
C ARG A 541 27.54 -29.76 -9.19
N PHE A 542 26.51 -30.61 -9.25
CA PHE A 542 25.48 -30.70 -8.23
C PHE A 542 26.01 -31.06 -6.84
N PHE A 543 26.85 -32.09 -6.73
CA PHE A 543 27.42 -32.53 -5.45
C PHE A 543 28.64 -31.72 -5.01
N GLN A 544 29.32 -31.06 -5.95
CA GLN A 544 30.53 -30.28 -5.68
C GLN A 544 30.28 -29.19 -4.62
N GLU A 545 29.19 -28.43 -4.74
CA GLU A 545 28.86 -27.35 -3.81
C GLU A 545 28.60 -27.88 -2.39
N LEU A 546 27.90 -29.00 -2.28
CA LEU A 546 27.57 -29.61 -0.99
C LEU A 546 28.80 -30.18 -0.29
N ILE A 547 29.66 -30.90 -1.02
CA ILE A 547 30.74 -31.70 -0.44
C ILE A 547 32.01 -30.90 -0.27
N LEU A 548 32.38 -30.07 -1.25
CA LEU A 548 33.62 -29.31 -1.17
C LEU A 548 33.46 -27.99 -0.43
N ASN A 549 32.33 -27.29 -0.62
CA ASN A 549 32.15 -25.95 -0.06
C ASN A 549 31.38 -25.98 1.27
N GLN A 550 30.21 -26.63 1.32
CA GLN A 550 29.38 -26.62 2.54
C GLN A 550 29.93 -27.51 3.65
N ALA A 551 30.45 -28.70 3.33
CA ALA A 551 30.99 -29.61 4.35
C ALA A 551 32.28 -29.07 5.00
N SER A 552 33.03 -28.21 4.30
CA SER A 552 34.24 -27.56 4.82
C SER A 552 33.97 -26.24 5.54
N MET A 553 32.71 -25.81 5.70
CA MET A 553 32.43 -24.56 6.39
C MET A 553 32.76 -24.66 7.89
N PRO A 554 33.39 -23.62 8.47
CA PRO A 554 33.61 -23.56 9.91
C PRO A 554 32.27 -23.51 10.66
N PRO A 555 32.24 -23.99 11.91
CA PRO A 555 31.03 -23.92 12.72
C PRO A 555 30.52 -22.47 12.83
N PRO A 556 29.19 -22.26 12.80
CA PRO A 556 28.65 -20.92 12.91
C PRO A 556 29.07 -20.33 14.25
N LYS A 557 29.78 -19.18 14.21
CA LYS A 557 30.17 -18.45 15.41
C LYS A 557 28.92 -18.22 16.24
N ARG A 558 28.87 -18.79 17.45
CA ARG A 558 27.89 -18.36 18.45
C ARG A 558 28.20 -16.89 18.70
N LYS A 559 27.37 -15.99 18.15
CA LYS A 559 27.22 -14.68 18.75
C LYS A 559 26.66 -14.97 20.13
N GLN A 560 27.52 -15.12 21.13
CA GLN A 560 27.07 -15.20 22.50
C GLN A 560 26.12 -14.03 22.69
N ALA A 561 24.99 -14.27 23.32
CA ALA A 561 24.08 -13.24 23.80
C ALA A 561 24.74 -12.27 24.81
N ALA A 562 26.08 -12.28 24.92
CA ALA A 562 26.92 -11.64 25.92
C ALA A 562 27.61 -10.34 25.46
N LEU A 563 27.54 -9.95 24.17
CA LEU A 563 28.10 -8.65 23.71
C LEU A 563 27.06 -7.54 23.50
N CYS A 564 25.77 -7.83 23.66
CA CYS A 564 24.75 -6.78 23.76
C CYS A 564 24.58 -6.42 25.24
N ALA A 565 25.58 -5.76 25.84
CA ALA A 565 25.25 -4.72 26.80
C ALA A 565 24.40 -3.72 26.02
N LEU A 566 23.08 -3.88 26.09
CA LEU A 566 22.12 -3.06 25.36
C LEU A 566 22.43 -1.60 25.72
N GLU A 567 22.96 -0.84 24.74
CA GLU A 567 23.26 0.58 24.91
C GLU A 567 22.02 1.26 25.47
N VAL A 568 22.09 1.79 26.69
CA VAL A 568 20.93 2.41 27.33
C VAL A 568 20.60 3.67 26.56
N LEU A 569 19.54 3.63 25.76
CA LEU A 569 19.12 4.76 24.95
C LEU A 569 18.58 5.88 25.84
N PRO A 570 18.99 7.14 25.62
CA PRO A 570 18.43 8.25 26.38
C PRO A 570 16.94 8.42 26.06
N LEU A 571 16.17 8.84 27.07
CA LEU A 571 14.76 9.20 26.87
C LEU A 571 14.69 10.37 25.88
N ALA A 572 13.86 10.22 24.85
CA ALA A 572 13.59 11.29 23.92
C ALA A 572 13.08 12.49 24.71
N LEU A 573 13.73 13.64 24.54
CA LEU A 573 13.22 14.89 25.06
C LEU A 573 11.76 15.05 24.60
N PRO A 574 10.83 15.43 25.49
CA PRO A 574 9.47 15.72 25.06
C PRO A 574 9.57 16.74 23.93
N SER A 575 8.93 16.43 22.80
CA SER A 575 8.87 17.36 21.67
C SER A 575 8.50 18.74 22.22
N PRO A 576 9.23 19.81 21.88
CA PRO A 576 8.89 21.13 22.37
C PRO A 576 7.41 21.36 22.07
N PRO A 577 6.61 21.82 23.06
CA PRO A 577 5.20 22.10 22.80
C PRO A 577 5.13 22.99 21.57
N ARG A 578 4.22 22.65 20.63
CA ARG A 578 4.02 23.39 19.37
C ARG A 578 4.13 24.88 19.66
N GLN A 579 5.20 25.50 19.16
CA GLN A 579 5.36 26.93 19.29
C GLN A 579 4.29 27.53 18.39
N LEU A 580 3.25 28.09 18.99
CA LEU A 580 2.19 28.81 18.26
C LEU A 580 2.87 29.84 17.36
N SER A 581 2.48 29.86 16.08
CA SER A 581 2.96 30.88 15.14
C SER A 581 2.63 32.28 15.68
N GLU A 582 3.40 33.30 15.30
CA GLU A 582 3.15 34.68 15.76
C GLU A 582 1.70 35.13 15.51
N THR A 583 1.13 34.70 14.38
CA THR A 583 -0.28 34.94 14.03
C THR A 583 -1.29 34.19 14.90
N GLU A 584 -0.97 32.97 15.35
CA GLU A 584 -1.84 32.21 16.26
C GLU A 584 -1.78 32.79 17.68
N LYS A 585 -0.60 33.27 18.12
CA LYS A 585 -0.44 33.95 19.41
C LYS A 585 -1.27 35.24 19.47
N GLN A 586 -1.20 36.06 18.42
CA GLN A 586 -2.00 37.28 18.33
C GLN A 586 -3.50 36.98 18.40
N ARG A 587 -4.00 36.00 17.63
CA ARG A 587 -5.41 35.61 17.68
C ARG A 587 -5.87 35.15 19.05
N MET A 588 -5.02 34.40 19.76
CA MET A 588 -5.31 33.94 21.12
C MET A 588 -5.33 35.11 22.12
N GLU A 589 -4.37 36.04 22.01
CA GLU A 589 -4.31 37.25 22.83
C GLU A 589 -5.53 38.15 22.58
N ASP A 590 -5.96 38.31 21.33
CA ASP A 590 -7.16 39.04 20.95
C ASP A 590 -8.43 38.41 21.55
N GLN A 591 -8.51 37.07 21.56
CA GLN A 591 -9.65 36.35 22.14
C GLN A 591 -9.69 36.46 23.67
N GLU A 592 -8.53 36.35 24.33
CA GLU A 592 -8.38 36.58 25.77
C GLU A 592 -8.73 38.02 26.15
N GLU A 593 -8.34 39.00 25.33
CA GLU A 593 -8.64 40.40 25.61
C GLU A 593 -10.12 40.74 25.38
N ASN A 594 -10.76 40.12 24.38
CA ASN A 594 -12.19 40.27 24.14
C ASN A 594 -13.03 39.76 25.33
N THR A 595 -12.69 38.60 25.89
CA THR A 595 -13.38 38.05 27.07
C THR A 595 -13.16 38.90 28.33
N LEU A 596 -11.93 39.38 28.58
CA LEU A 596 -11.67 40.31 29.68
C LEU A 596 -12.35 41.66 29.48
N ARG A 597 -12.54 42.11 28.23
CA ARG A 597 -13.31 43.32 27.91
C ARG A 597 -14.79 43.15 28.27
N GLU A 598 -15.39 42.00 27.99
CA GLU A 598 -16.76 41.68 28.39
C GLU A 598 -16.90 41.68 29.93
N LEU A 599 -15.93 41.11 30.66
CA LEU A 599 -15.89 41.16 32.12
C LEU A 599 -15.85 42.61 32.63
N ARG A 600 -15.00 43.47 32.05
CA ARG A 600 -14.91 44.89 32.46
C ARG A 600 -16.20 45.66 32.20
N LEU A 601 -16.87 45.41 31.08
CA LEU A 601 -18.17 46.02 30.77
C LEU A 601 -19.23 45.61 31.81
N PHE A 602 -19.26 44.33 32.17
CA PHE A 602 -20.14 43.81 33.20
C PHE A 602 -19.87 44.45 34.58
N LEU A 603 -18.62 44.43 35.05
CA LEU A 603 -18.25 45.01 36.35
C LEU A 603 -18.53 46.52 36.41
N ARG A 604 -18.36 47.25 35.29
CA ARG A 604 -18.68 48.68 35.22
C ARG A 604 -20.17 48.93 35.38
N ASP A 605 -21.02 48.10 34.76
CA ASP A 605 -22.47 48.21 34.90
C ASP A 605 -22.92 47.93 36.34
N VAL A 606 -22.39 46.88 36.96
CA VAL A 606 -22.65 46.55 38.37
C VAL A 606 -22.25 47.72 39.29
N THR A 607 -21.04 48.25 39.11
CA THR A 607 -20.55 49.36 39.95
C THR A 607 -21.37 50.63 39.77
N LYS A 608 -21.83 50.92 38.55
CA LYS A 608 -22.71 52.06 38.25
C LYS A 608 -24.09 51.90 38.90
N ARG A 609 -24.65 50.69 38.89
CA ARG A 609 -25.91 50.38 39.60
C ARG A 609 -25.77 50.59 41.10
N LEU A 610 -24.67 50.11 41.70
CA LEU A 610 -24.37 50.32 43.11
C LEU A 610 -24.17 51.80 43.46
N ALA A 611 -23.47 52.57 42.62
CA ALA A 611 -23.24 54.00 42.85
C ALA A 611 -24.50 54.87 42.66
N THR A 612 -25.47 54.43 41.83
CA THR A 612 -26.71 55.17 41.58
C THR A 612 -27.75 54.99 42.70
N ASP A 613 -27.65 53.90 43.47
CA ASP A 613 -28.56 53.68 44.60
C ASP A 613 -28.29 54.69 45.72
N LYS A 614 -29.34 55.46 46.09
CA LYS A 614 -29.28 56.50 47.13
C LYS A 614 -28.81 55.94 48.48
N ARG A 615 -29.00 54.64 48.73
CA ARG A 615 -28.57 53.95 49.96
C ARG A 615 -27.05 53.88 50.10
N PHE A 616 -26.33 53.85 48.98
CA PHE A 616 -24.88 53.61 48.91
C PHE A 616 -24.08 54.86 48.54
N ASN A 617 -24.74 56.01 48.35
CA ASN A 617 -24.11 57.27 47.96
C ASN A 617 -22.94 57.69 48.89
N ILE A 618 -23.00 57.29 50.18
CA ILE A 618 -21.93 57.52 51.17
C ILE A 618 -20.61 56.85 50.75
N PHE A 619 -20.66 55.73 50.04
CA PHE A 619 -19.49 54.97 49.58
C PHE A 619 -19.14 55.27 48.11
N SER A 620 -19.86 56.20 47.47
CA SER A 620 -19.70 56.52 46.05
C SER A 620 -18.51 57.44 45.76
N LYS A 621 -18.08 58.23 46.75
CA LYS A 621 -16.95 59.15 46.65
C LYS A 621 -15.92 58.78 47.71
N PRO A 622 -14.62 59.08 47.49
CA PRO A 622 -13.62 58.92 48.54
C PRO A 622 -13.99 59.81 49.73
N VAL A 623 -13.61 59.36 50.93
CA VAL A 623 -13.82 60.11 52.16
C VAL A 623 -13.02 61.41 52.11
N ASP A 624 -13.67 62.52 52.46
CA ASP A 624 -13.05 63.84 52.46
C ASP A 624 -12.14 63.99 53.69
N ILE A 625 -10.86 64.27 53.44
CA ILE A 625 -9.80 64.31 54.44
C ILE A 625 -9.88 65.62 55.27
N GLU A 626 -10.58 66.65 54.75
CA GLU A 626 -10.81 67.90 55.48
C GLU A 626 -11.93 67.78 56.53
N GLU A 627 -12.90 66.87 56.32
CA GLU A 627 -14.00 66.62 57.27
C GLU A 627 -13.65 65.56 58.35
N VAL A 628 -12.77 64.60 58.03
CA VAL A 628 -12.39 63.50 58.92
C VAL A 628 -10.87 63.28 58.87
N SER A 629 -10.13 64.01 59.71
CA SER A 629 -8.66 64.06 59.68
C SER A 629 -7.96 62.79 60.18
N ASP A 630 -8.62 61.98 61.02
CA ASP A 630 -8.10 60.77 61.65
C ASP A 630 -8.33 59.48 60.82
N TYR A 631 -9.02 59.59 59.67
CA TYR A 631 -9.41 58.44 58.85
C TYR A 631 -8.23 57.59 58.35
N LEU A 632 -7.17 58.24 57.87
CA LEU A 632 -5.99 57.58 57.31
C LEU A 632 -5.04 57.03 58.39
N GLU A 633 -5.21 57.43 59.66
CA GLU A 633 -4.45 56.86 60.78
C GLU A 633 -5.02 55.49 61.19
N VAL A 634 -6.33 55.30 61.01
CA VAL A 634 -7.06 54.06 61.34
C VAL A 634 -7.07 53.09 60.16
N ILE A 635 -7.39 53.56 58.95
CA ILE A 635 -7.55 52.71 57.76
C ILE A 635 -6.33 52.81 56.85
N LYS A 636 -5.62 51.68 56.69
CA LYS A 636 -4.39 51.59 55.88
C LYS A 636 -4.63 51.57 54.37
N GLU A 637 -5.75 51.01 53.93
CA GLU A 637 -6.09 50.85 52.51
C GLU A 637 -7.50 51.38 52.25
N PRO A 638 -7.69 52.69 51.97
CA PRO A 638 -9.00 53.23 51.66
C PRO A 638 -9.53 52.68 50.34
N MET A 639 -10.84 52.40 50.29
CA MET A 639 -11.53 51.88 49.11
C MET A 639 -12.92 52.49 49.01
N ASP A 640 -13.35 52.80 47.78
CA ASP A 640 -14.65 53.40 47.47
C ASP A 640 -15.09 53.03 46.05
N LEU A 641 -16.38 53.21 45.71
CA LEU A 641 -16.91 52.79 44.41
C LEU A 641 -16.32 53.59 43.24
N SER A 642 -15.89 54.84 43.43
CA SER A 642 -15.21 55.60 42.38
C SER A 642 -13.80 55.06 42.12
N THR A 643 -13.07 54.69 43.17
CA THR A 643 -11.78 54.01 43.06
C THR A 643 -11.93 52.64 42.39
N VAL A 644 -12.98 51.88 42.70
CA VAL A 644 -13.30 50.62 42.01
C VAL A 644 -13.52 50.84 40.51
N ILE A 645 -14.25 51.89 40.10
CA ILE A 645 -14.40 52.25 38.68
C ILE A 645 -13.04 52.56 38.04
N THR A 646 -12.16 53.32 38.71
CA THR A 646 -10.81 53.59 38.19
C THR A 646 -9.96 52.33 38.07
N LYS A 647 -10.12 51.35 38.97
CA LYS A 647 -9.44 50.05 38.90
C LYS A 647 -9.97 49.18 37.75
N ILE A 648 -11.25 49.25 37.42
CA ILE A 648 -11.82 48.61 36.22
C ILE A 648 -11.18 49.22 34.95
N ASP A 649 -11.05 50.54 34.89
CA ASP A 649 -10.48 51.25 33.74
C ASP A 649 -8.97 51.01 33.58
N LYS A 650 -8.25 50.81 34.70
CA LYS A 650 -6.82 50.44 34.72
C LYS A 650 -6.56 48.95 34.47
N HIS A 651 -7.60 48.15 34.20
CA HIS A 651 -7.51 46.70 33.94
C HIS A 651 -7.01 45.86 35.14
N ASN A 652 -7.25 46.31 36.37
CA ASN A 652 -6.72 45.64 37.56
C ASN A 652 -7.51 44.38 37.96
N TYR A 653 -8.74 44.21 37.47
CA TYR A 653 -9.57 43.04 37.75
C TYR A 653 -9.50 42.03 36.61
N LEU A 654 -8.92 40.85 36.89
CA LEU A 654 -8.86 39.73 35.95
C LEU A 654 -9.97 38.69 36.19
N THR A 655 -10.58 38.71 37.37
CA THR A 655 -11.71 37.85 37.74
C THR A 655 -12.74 38.63 38.54
N ALA A 656 -13.98 38.14 38.56
CA ALA A 656 -15.03 38.73 39.40
C ALA A 656 -14.72 38.62 40.90
N LYS A 657 -13.90 37.63 41.30
CA LYS A 657 -13.43 37.48 42.68
C LYS A 657 -12.56 38.66 43.13
N ASP A 658 -11.63 39.11 42.27
CA ASP A 658 -10.76 40.25 42.57
C ASP A 658 -11.58 41.56 42.75
N PHE A 659 -12.70 41.68 42.04
CA PHE A 659 -13.64 42.79 42.21
C PHE A 659 -14.39 42.70 43.55
N LEU A 660 -14.89 41.50 43.89
CA LEU A 660 -15.60 41.28 45.15
C LEU A 660 -14.72 41.50 46.38
N THR A 661 -13.41 41.21 46.30
CA THR A 661 -12.49 41.49 47.41
C THR A 661 -12.36 42.99 47.71
N ASP A 662 -12.38 43.84 46.67
CA ASP A 662 -12.35 45.29 46.87
C ASP A 662 -13.68 45.83 47.41
N ILE A 663 -14.82 45.25 47.01
CA ILE A 663 -16.13 45.57 47.61
C ILE A 663 -16.20 45.13 49.08
N ASP A 664 -15.66 43.95 49.41
CA ASP A 664 -15.55 43.46 50.79
C ASP A 664 -14.63 44.35 51.64
N LEU A 665 -13.61 44.96 51.03
CA LEU A 665 -12.71 45.91 51.69
C LEU A 665 -13.44 47.21 52.05
N ILE A 666 -14.31 47.74 51.17
CA ILE A 666 -15.18 48.89 51.49
C ILE A 666 -16.01 48.58 52.75
N CYS A 667 -16.58 47.38 52.82
CA CYS A 667 -17.37 46.96 53.97
C CYS A 667 -16.53 46.80 55.24
N SER A 668 -15.36 46.19 55.14
CA SER A 668 -14.45 45.95 56.27
C SER A 668 -13.96 47.27 56.85
N ASN A 669 -13.54 48.21 56.01
CA ASN A 669 -13.09 49.54 56.42
C ASN A 669 -14.20 50.33 57.12
N ALA A 670 -15.43 50.23 56.63
CA ALA A 670 -16.58 50.89 57.27
C ALA A 670 -16.90 50.30 58.65
N LEU A 671 -16.69 49.00 58.87
CA LEU A 671 -16.90 48.34 60.17
C LEU A 671 -15.77 48.64 61.16
N GLU A 672 -14.53 48.75 60.67
CA GLU A 672 -13.34 49.04 61.49
C GLU A 672 -13.33 50.48 61.97
N TYR A 673 -13.73 51.44 61.12
CA TYR A 673 -13.75 52.86 61.48
C TYR A 673 -14.93 53.25 62.38
N ASN A 674 -16.09 52.60 62.23
CA ASN A 674 -17.33 52.97 62.93
C ASN A 674 -17.70 51.92 64.00
N PRO A 675 -17.36 52.11 65.30
CA PRO A 675 -17.74 51.20 66.37
C PRO A 675 -19.24 51.31 66.74
N ASP A 676 -19.87 50.24 67.25
CA ASP A 676 -21.34 50.15 67.51
C ASP A 676 -21.87 51.02 68.69
N LYS A 677 -21.27 52.18 68.96
CA LYS A 677 -21.59 53.05 70.10
C LYS A 677 -22.70 54.06 69.76
N ASP A 678 -22.65 54.67 68.58
CA ASP A 678 -23.58 55.73 68.17
C ASP A 678 -24.64 55.27 67.15
N PRO A 679 -25.83 55.89 67.12
CA PRO A 679 -26.89 55.54 66.16
C PRO A 679 -26.52 55.87 64.71
N GLY A 680 -25.65 56.85 64.46
CA GLY A 680 -25.14 57.19 63.13
C GLY A 680 -24.23 56.10 62.55
N ASP A 681 -23.28 55.62 63.36
CA ASP A 681 -22.33 54.57 63.01
C ASP A 681 -23.03 53.25 62.67
N LYS A 682 -24.06 52.88 63.44
CA LYS A 682 -24.89 51.69 63.16
C LYS A 682 -25.55 51.73 61.79
N ILE A 683 -25.97 52.92 61.32
CA ILE A 683 -26.58 53.10 60.00
C ILE A 683 -25.53 52.91 58.89
N ILE A 684 -24.32 53.44 59.06
CA ILE A 684 -23.23 53.32 58.09
C ILE A 684 -22.79 51.85 57.96
N ARG A 685 -22.62 51.16 59.10
CA ARG A 685 -22.31 49.72 59.12
C ARG A 685 -23.36 48.87 58.43
N HIS A 686 -24.65 49.12 58.72
CA HIS A 686 -25.73 48.38 58.08
C HIS A 686 -25.75 48.61 56.56
N ARG A 687 -25.53 49.85 56.11
CA ARG A 687 -25.43 50.18 54.68
C ARG A 687 -24.22 49.52 54.02
N ALA A 688 -23.08 49.43 54.71
CA ALA A 688 -21.88 48.76 54.21
C ALA A 688 -22.08 47.26 54.02
N CYS A 689 -22.68 46.56 55.00
CA CYS A 689 -23.03 45.15 54.84
C CYS A 689 -24.06 44.93 53.73
N THR A 690 -25.07 45.82 53.63
CA THR A 690 -26.07 45.76 52.55
C THR A 690 -25.45 45.96 51.18
N LEU A 691 -24.46 46.85 51.05
CA LEU A 691 -23.71 47.09 49.80
C LEU A 691 -22.95 45.83 49.38
N LYS A 692 -22.26 45.19 50.33
CA LYS A 692 -21.58 43.92 50.10
C LYS A 692 -22.56 42.84 49.63
N ASP A 693 -23.64 42.62 50.39
CA ASP A 693 -24.61 41.55 50.08
C ASP A 693 -25.29 41.77 48.72
N THR A 694 -25.62 43.01 48.38
CA THR A 694 -26.21 43.35 47.07
C THR A 694 -25.23 43.13 45.92
N ALA A 695 -23.95 43.47 46.08
CA ALA A 695 -22.93 43.21 45.06
C ALA A 695 -22.70 41.71 44.84
N HIS A 696 -22.58 40.92 45.91
CA HIS A 696 -22.47 39.46 45.83
C HIS A 696 -23.71 38.81 45.20
N ALA A 697 -24.91 39.31 45.50
CA ALA A 697 -26.16 38.82 44.92
C ALA A 697 -26.26 39.10 43.40
N ILE A 698 -25.88 40.31 42.95
CA ILE A 698 -25.90 40.67 41.52
C ILE A 698 -24.92 39.78 40.73
N ILE A 699 -23.71 39.56 41.25
CA ILE A 699 -22.72 38.71 40.58
C ILE A 699 -23.18 37.24 40.56
N ALA A 700 -23.76 36.72 41.64
CA ALA A 700 -24.25 35.34 41.68
C ALA A 700 -25.47 35.11 40.76
N ALA A 701 -26.28 36.13 40.51
CA ALA A 701 -27.49 36.02 39.69
C ALA A 701 -27.24 36.26 38.19
N GLU A 702 -26.34 37.19 37.84
CA GLU A 702 -26.16 37.67 36.47
C GLU A 702 -24.88 37.16 35.80
N LEU A 703 -23.86 36.76 36.56
CA LEU A 703 -22.61 36.26 35.99
C LEU A 703 -22.71 34.75 35.73
N ASP A 704 -22.57 34.37 34.45
CA ASP A 704 -22.54 32.98 34.02
C ASP A 704 -21.33 32.24 34.64
N PRO A 705 -21.54 31.12 35.38
CA PRO A 705 -20.44 30.42 36.06
C PRO A 705 -19.39 29.87 35.08
N GLU A 706 -19.80 29.48 33.87
CA GLU A 706 -18.90 29.09 32.78
C GLU A 706 -18.02 30.28 32.32
N PHE A 707 -18.57 31.49 32.25
CA PHE A 707 -17.83 32.71 31.88
C PHE A 707 -16.79 33.10 32.93
N ASN A 708 -17.16 33.01 34.22
CA ASN A 708 -16.20 33.27 35.31
C ASN A 708 -15.05 32.25 35.31
N LYS A 709 -15.34 30.98 35.00
CA LYS A 709 -14.33 29.93 34.84
C LYS A 709 -13.36 30.24 33.69
N MET A 710 -13.86 30.74 32.56
CA MET A 710 -13.01 31.18 31.44
C MET A 710 -12.06 32.30 31.86
N CYS A 711 -12.54 33.29 32.63
CA CYS A 711 -11.69 34.38 33.14
C CYS A 711 -10.59 33.86 34.10
N GLU A 712 -10.90 32.87 34.96
CA GLU A 712 -9.92 32.22 35.82
C GLU A 712 -8.87 31.43 35.03
N GLU A 713 -9.30 30.69 34.01
CA GLU A 713 -8.40 29.96 33.11
C GLU A 713 -7.45 30.90 32.36
N ILE A 714 -7.92 32.07 31.92
CA ILE A 714 -7.09 33.12 31.30
C ILE A 714 -6.08 33.69 32.30
N LYS A 715 -6.50 33.97 33.54
CA LYS A 715 -5.59 34.42 34.62
C LYS A 715 -4.50 33.39 34.89
N GLU A 716 -4.84 32.10 34.92
CA GLU A 716 -3.86 31.02 35.08
C GLU A 716 -2.95 30.83 33.87
N ALA A 717 -3.48 30.95 32.65
CA ALA A 717 -2.73 30.84 31.42
C ALA A 717 -1.70 31.97 31.29
N ARG A 718 -2.10 33.24 31.56
CA ARG A 718 -1.19 34.39 31.62
C ARG A 718 -0.11 34.20 32.70
N ARG A 719 -0.46 33.66 33.87
CA ARG A 719 0.51 33.32 34.95
C ARG A 719 1.50 32.23 34.53
N LYS A 720 1.05 31.18 33.83
CA LYS A 720 1.90 30.09 33.32
C LYS A 720 2.82 30.57 32.19
N ARG A 721 2.38 31.51 31.35
CA ARG A 721 3.22 32.18 30.34
C ARG A 721 4.32 33.04 30.99
N GLY A 722 4.02 33.70 32.12
CA GLY A 722 4.99 34.50 32.88
C GLY A 722 6.00 33.68 33.71
N LYS A 723 5.70 32.42 34.03
CA LYS A 723 6.59 31.51 34.78
C LYS A 723 7.17 30.41 33.89
N PHE A 724 7.81 30.78 32.79
CA PHE A 724 8.45 29.82 31.89
C PHE A 724 9.96 30.04 31.75
N TRP A 725 10.67 30.17 32.88
CA TRP A 725 12.10 29.81 33.01
C TRP A 725 12.33 29.39 34.48
N ASN A 726 13.09 28.30 34.67
CA ASN A 726 13.43 27.62 35.94
C ASN A 726 12.48 26.54 36.46
N PHE A 727 12.39 25.41 35.74
CA PHE A 727 12.50 24.08 36.36
C PHE A 727 12.73 22.99 35.31
N ASN A 728 14.01 22.63 35.07
CA ASN A 728 14.48 21.27 34.79
C ASN A 728 15.88 21.30 34.17
N LEU A 729 16.90 21.32 35.03
CA LEU A 729 18.28 21.01 34.62
C LEU A 729 19.14 20.58 35.82
N LYS A 730 18.61 19.72 36.69
CA LYS A 730 19.37 19.18 37.83
C LYS A 730 18.98 17.76 38.26
N LYS A 731 18.67 16.89 37.30
CA LYS A 731 18.46 15.45 37.58
C LYS A 731 18.79 14.54 36.40
N TYR A 732 19.92 14.74 35.74
CA TYR A 732 20.44 13.78 34.74
C TYR A 732 21.97 13.87 34.64
N LEU A 733 22.66 13.63 35.74
CA LEU A 733 24.11 13.46 35.78
C LEU A 733 24.46 12.56 36.95
N LEU A 734 24.29 11.25 36.76
CA LEU A 734 25.02 10.21 37.50
C LEU A 734 24.89 8.88 36.72
N TYR A 735 25.98 8.10 36.74
CA TYR A 735 26.23 6.81 36.09
C TYR A 735 26.98 6.84 34.74
N LEU A 736 28.30 6.98 34.87
CA LEU A 736 29.28 6.29 34.04
C LEU A 736 30.16 5.44 34.97
N GLU A 737 30.77 4.39 34.40
CA GLU A 737 31.60 3.32 34.98
C GLU A 737 30.83 2.02 35.30
N GLN A 738 31.23 0.81 34.89
CA GLN A 738 32.41 0.26 34.17
C GLN A 738 31.93 -1.04 33.50
N VAL A 739 32.46 -1.41 32.33
CA VAL A 739 32.29 -2.77 31.76
C VAL A 739 33.64 -3.47 31.82
N PRO A 740 33.76 -4.69 32.39
CA PRO A 740 35.00 -5.45 32.37
C PRO A 740 35.21 -6.07 30.97
N GLU A 741 36.43 -5.97 30.45
CA GLU A 741 36.89 -6.81 29.34
C GLU A 741 37.24 -8.20 29.87
N GLU A 742 36.55 -9.24 29.38
CA GLU A 742 36.93 -10.64 29.55
C GLU A 742 37.69 -11.16 28.32
N PRO A 743 38.55 -12.20 28.47
CA PRO A 743 39.51 -12.60 27.46
C PRO A 743 38.85 -13.34 26.28
N LEU A 744 39.38 -13.09 25.08
CA LEU A 744 39.05 -13.82 23.86
C LEU A 744 39.45 -15.30 23.98
N ASP A 745 38.46 -16.19 24.05
CA ASP A 745 38.67 -17.63 23.90
C ASP A 745 39.35 -17.93 22.54
N LEU A 746 40.48 -18.64 22.59
CA LEU A 746 41.21 -19.15 21.43
C LEU A 746 40.34 -20.10 20.61
N ILE A 747 39.94 -19.66 19.42
CA ILE A 747 39.16 -20.46 18.47
C ILE A 747 40.04 -21.63 17.99
N PRO A 748 39.63 -22.90 18.18
CA PRO A 748 40.41 -24.05 17.70
C PRO A 748 40.49 -24.06 16.16
N PRO A 749 41.62 -24.52 15.57
CA PRO A 749 41.78 -24.57 14.13
C PRO A 749 40.81 -25.57 13.49
N LEU A 750 40.23 -25.18 12.36
CA LEU A 750 39.34 -26.03 11.56
C LEU A 750 40.17 -27.12 10.85
N VAL A 751 39.83 -28.39 11.08
CA VAL A 751 40.49 -29.54 10.45
C VAL A 751 39.55 -30.17 9.42
N VAL A 752 39.93 -30.13 8.15
CA VAL A 752 39.16 -30.68 7.02
C VAL A 752 40.09 -31.50 6.13
N ASP A 753 39.72 -32.77 5.89
CA ASP A 753 40.42 -33.64 4.93
C ASP A 753 39.81 -33.48 3.52
N HIS A 754 40.42 -32.60 2.73
CA HIS A 754 39.96 -32.30 1.37
C HIS A 754 40.17 -33.47 0.38
N ASP A 755 41.15 -34.34 0.61
CA ASP A 755 41.44 -35.46 -0.30
C ASP A 755 40.43 -36.59 -0.13
N ARG A 756 40.03 -36.91 1.11
CA ARG A 756 38.93 -37.86 1.37
C ARG A 756 37.60 -37.33 0.83
N LEU A 757 37.34 -36.02 0.91
CA LEU A 757 36.14 -35.39 0.35
C LEU A 757 36.11 -35.46 -1.19
N LYS A 758 37.23 -35.21 -1.88
CA LYS A 758 37.31 -35.37 -3.34
C LYS A 758 37.07 -36.82 -3.77
N LYS A 759 37.66 -37.80 -3.07
CA LYS A 759 37.41 -39.23 -3.32
C LYS A 759 35.94 -39.61 -3.12
N LEU A 760 35.29 -39.05 -2.10
CA LEU A 760 33.85 -39.24 -1.86
C LEU A 760 33.02 -38.70 -3.03
N LEU A 761 33.34 -37.49 -3.51
CA LEU A 761 32.67 -36.86 -4.64
C LEU A 761 32.78 -37.72 -5.92
N ASP A 762 33.97 -38.18 -6.27
CA ASP A 762 34.19 -39.04 -7.44
C ASP A 762 33.40 -40.35 -7.35
N LEU A 763 33.34 -40.94 -6.15
CA LEU A 763 32.60 -42.18 -5.90
C LEU A 763 31.09 -41.95 -6.05
N LEU A 764 30.56 -40.85 -5.50
CA LEU A 764 29.15 -40.46 -5.63
C LEU A 764 28.75 -40.25 -7.09
N VAL A 765 29.58 -39.57 -7.87
CA VAL A 765 29.33 -39.30 -9.29
C VAL A 765 29.32 -40.61 -10.09
N LYS A 766 30.28 -41.52 -9.87
CA LYS A 766 30.31 -42.80 -10.58
C LYS A 766 29.11 -43.69 -10.28
N ARG A 767 28.68 -43.76 -9.02
CA ARG A 767 27.58 -44.64 -8.60
C ARG A 767 26.18 -44.07 -8.87
N SER A 768 26.06 -42.77 -9.07
CA SER A 768 24.76 -42.12 -9.34
C SER A 768 24.31 -42.18 -10.81
N ASN A 769 24.97 -42.97 -11.69
CA ASN A 769 24.84 -42.90 -13.16
C ASN A 769 23.42 -43.15 -13.71
N ASN A 770 22.53 -43.76 -12.93
CA ASN A 770 21.18 -44.13 -13.33
C ASN A 770 20.08 -43.58 -12.42
N LEU A 771 20.41 -42.66 -11.51
CA LEU A 771 19.42 -42.10 -10.60
C LEU A 771 18.60 -41.00 -11.29
N THR A 772 17.30 -40.96 -11.01
CA THR A 772 16.43 -39.86 -11.45
C THR A 772 16.69 -38.60 -10.62
N VAL A 773 16.19 -37.44 -11.09
CA VAL A 773 16.40 -36.15 -10.40
C VAL A 773 15.81 -36.18 -8.99
N ASP A 774 14.59 -36.72 -8.80
CA ASP A 774 13.98 -36.89 -7.47
C ASP A 774 14.85 -37.76 -6.54
N GLN A 775 15.46 -38.83 -7.07
CA GLN A 775 16.35 -39.69 -6.28
C GLN A 775 17.66 -38.98 -5.89
N LEU A 776 18.20 -38.16 -6.79
CA LEU A 776 19.39 -37.34 -6.51
C LEU A 776 19.09 -36.28 -5.44
N GLU A 777 17.91 -35.67 -5.45
CA GLU A 777 17.46 -34.73 -4.42
C GLU A 777 17.33 -35.41 -3.05
N ARG A 778 16.77 -36.62 -3.00
CA ARG A 778 16.72 -37.41 -1.76
C ARG A 778 18.13 -37.66 -1.22
N LEU A 779 19.08 -38.05 -2.07
CA LEU A 779 20.46 -38.25 -1.67
C LEU A 779 21.11 -36.94 -1.18
N TYR A 780 20.89 -35.84 -1.89
CA TYR A 780 21.34 -34.50 -1.47
C TYR A 780 20.80 -34.13 -0.09
N SER A 781 19.52 -34.40 0.17
CA SER A 781 18.88 -34.12 1.47
C SER A 781 19.50 -34.93 2.61
N LEU A 782 19.82 -36.21 2.38
CA LEU A 782 20.48 -37.08 3.36
C LEU A 782 21.89 -36.58 3.70
N LEU A 783 22.68 -36.22 2.69
CA LEU A 783 24.02 -35.67 2.87
C LEU A 783 23.98 -34.30 3.57
N SER A 784 23.03 -33.44 3.21
CA SER A 784 22.82 -32.16 3.88
C SER A 784 22.46 -32.33 5.36
N GLN A 785 21.63 -33.32 5.71
CA GLN A 785 21.33 -33.64 7.10
C GLN A 785 22.58 -34.10 7.87
N CYS A 786 23.47 -34.87 7.25
CA CYS A 786 24.74 -35.26 7.86
C CYS A 786 25.60 -34.02 8.18
N ILE A 787 25.77 -33.11 7.22
CA ILE A 787 26.49 -31.84 7.42
C ILE A 787 25.84 -31.03 8.55
N TYR A 788 24.51 -30.92 8.58
CA TYR A 788 23.80 -30.15 9.58
C TYR A 788 23.99 -30.71 11.01
N ARG A 789 24.04 -32.03 11.18
CA ARG A 789 24.29 -32.68 12.48
C ARG A 789 25.70 -32.38 12.99
N HIS A 790 26.69 -32.41 12.11
CA HIS A 790 28.11 -32.14 12.42
C HIS A 790 28.54 -30.68 12.22
N ARG A 791 27.58 -29.74 12.13
CA ARG A 791 27.89 -28.32 11.86
C ARG A 791 28.66 -27.63 12.99
N LYS A 792 28.61 -28.16 14.21
CA LYS A 792 29.28 -27.56 15.40
C LYS A 792 30.72 -28.07 15.58
N ASP A 793 31.09 -29.14 14.88
CA ASP A 793 32.36 -29.81 15.06
C ASP A 793 33.46 -29.05 14.28
N TYR A 794 34.60 -28.79 14.90
CA TYR A 794 35.78 -28.18 14.25
C TYR A 794 36.63 -29.21 13.51
N ASP A 795 36.61 -30.48 13.95
CA ASP A 795 37.18 -31.60 13.21
C ASP A 795 36.08 -32.24 12.35
N LYS A 796 36.22 -32.15 11.03
CA LYS A 796 35.25 -32.71 10.07
C LYS A 796 35.55 -34.15 9.66
N SER A 797 36.56 -34.81 10.23
CA SER A 797 36.95 -36.17 9.84
C SER A 797 35.82 -37.19 10.02
N GLN A 798 35.09 -37.11 11.15
CA GLN A 798 33.93 -37.98 11.42
C GLN A 798 32.77 -37.75 10.44
N LEU A 799 32.55 -36.49 10.02
CA LEU A 799 31.50 -36.16 9.05
C LEU A 799 31.74 -36.91 7.72
N VAL A 800 32.99 -36.96 7.26
CA VAL A 800 33.35 -37.66 6.01
C VAL A 800 32.99 -39.14 6.10
N GLU A 801 33.28 -39.80 7.22
CA GLU A 801 32.99 -41.22 7.44
C GLU A 801 31.48 -41.50 7.49
N VAL A 802 30.73 -40.63 8.19
CA VAL A 802 29.26 -40.72 8.26
C VAL A 802 28.63 -40.52 6.88
N MET A 803 29.16 -39.62 6.06
CA MET A 803 28.70 -39.42 4.68
C MET A 803 28.97 -40.65 3.80
N PHE A 804 30.16 -41.26 3.90
CA PHE A 804 30.47 -42.51 3.22
C PHE A 804 29.53 -43.66 3.62
N TYR A 805 29.24 -43.79 4.91
CA TYR A 805 28.35 -44.84 5.43
C TYR A 805 26.92 -44.66 4.92
N ASN A 806 26.33 -43.47 5.07
CA ASN A 806 24.95 -43.20 4.62
C ASN A 806 24.79 -43.39 3.11
N PHE A 807 25.80 -42.98 2.33
CA PHE A 807 25.79 -43.23 0.89
C PHE A 807 25.82 -44.74 0.56
N SER A 808 26.65 -45.50 1.27
CA SER A 808 26.75 -46.96 1.08
C SER A 808 25.42 -47.66 1.42
N CYS A 809 24.75 -47.25 2.49
CA CYS A 809 23.41 -47.74 2.84
C CYS A 809 22.38 -47.42 1.74
N PHE A 810 22.35 -46.18 1.24
CA PHE A 810 21.44 -45.79 0.17
C PHE A 810 21.63 -46.63 -1.11
N SER A 811 22.88 -46.89 -1.49
CA SER A 811 23.22 -47.76 -2.62
C SER A 811 22.77 -49.21 -2.39
N SER A 812 22.82 -49.70 -1.14
CA SER A 812 22.46 -51.07 -0.80
C SER A 812 20.94 -51.31 -0.77
N GLU A 813 20.14 -50.35 -0.31
CA GLU A 813 18.67 -50.44 -0.35
C GLU A 813 18.14 -50.47 -1.80
N PHE A 814 18.79 -49.73 -2.70
CA PHE A 814 18.46 -49.75 -4.13
C PHE A 814 18.89 -51.06 -4.81
N CYS A 815 20.06 -51.60 -4.47
CA CYS A 815 20.47 -52.93 -4.93
C CYS A 815 19.56 -54.05 -4.36
N ASN A 816 19.08 -53.93 -3.12
CA ASN A 816 18.23 -54.93 -2.48
C ASN A 816 16.77 -54.89 -2.96
N ARG A 817 16.31 -53.83 -3.64
CA ARG A 817 15.03 -53.87 -4.37
C ARG A 817 15.02 -54.83 -5.57
N ILE A 818 16.20 -55.28 -6.04
CA ILE A 818 16.31 -56.38 -7.01
C ILE A 818 16.22 -57.76 -6.31
N TRP A 819 16.42 -57.84 -4.99
CA TRP A 819 16.32 -59.08 -4.21
C TRP A 819 14.97 -59.26 -3.49
N VAL A 820 14.24 -58.19 -3.19
CA VAL A 820 12.90 -58.28 -2.55
C VAL A 820 11.83 -58.78 -3.54
N ALA A 821 12.11 -58.87 -4.84
CA ALA A 821 11.25 -59.54 -5.81
C ALA A 821 11.41 -61.09 -5.83
N ILE A 822 12.34 -61.66 -5.05
CA ILE A 822 12.58 -63.12 -5.00
C ILE A 822 12.15 -63.75 -3.66
N PHE A 823 11.74 -62.95 -2.66
CA PHE A 823 11.26 -63.47 -1.36
C PHE A 823 9.73 -63.32 -1.13
N LEU A 824 8.98 -63.03 -2.19
CA LEU A 824 7.51 -63.06 -2.21
C LEU A 824 6.97 -63.92 -3.38
N TYR A 825 7.52 -65.13 -3.51
CA TYR A 825 6.85 -66.30 -4.09
C TYR A 825 7.22 -67.56 -3.31
#